data_AF-S3W2U2-F1
#
_entry.id   AF-S3W2U2-F1
#
_cell.length_a   1.000
_cell.length_b   1.000
_cell.length_c   1.000
_cell.angle_alpha   90.00
_cell.angle_beta   90.00
_cell.angle_gamma   90.00
#
_symmetry.space_group_name_H-M   'P 1'
#
loop_
_entity.id
_entity.type
_entity.pdbx_description
1 polymer ?
#
loop_
_entity_poly.entity_id
_entity_poly.type
_entity_poly.pdbx_seq_one_letter_code
_entity_poly.pdbx_strand_id
1 'polypeptide(L)'
;MVSSFDGSSDPEKGRIEMRFSFIFNFYPRLILLIGFLLLDCATYTTKNYSKYEHENLVRLNAVNYEGLSELTVRFLKSNDLFESYREYPRVVIYDLDNRLIATKSRNLSYYLAELCYRSGSSLDSEDPMFARMFASALVYSYTYLFDSHGIPEPDPYSLEFRFALETYNRSLEQLVRFAKRNRKLANMTDLNLPLIRGTLTMVNVKVETAWTPKSFLQVEVASDYKVTGFSNHISKYGIGAPLILVRKHPELESPERRKYEFIAGVGQAYPGTAFLSLEESYLENRNLDLKATIHLYDPVYRDRIKFSGLDLPMESDTTTPLAYMLSIAQKSDSLWATFDGETGRERRGLYFVYPYRSDKIPVVFVHGLASSPFIWFPMINELLSDPQIKERYQFWVYWYPTGSPISLSGAEFRETLYDLRKVYDPKKEHKAFDKMVLVGHSMGGILSKMMVTRSRKEDWMQAAKVDSSKFVSLPDDLKKEMIRFFDYDPVPFVKRVIFIATPHKGSTLAEGFLGAVARLLFVLPKGVATNMGKVFRFLTLEKTEDSFVPETYGVDSLSPQSIFIKVTGNARPQVKFHSIIGNSRLRDLDWINDSVVSYDSSHIDGAESELLVPSEHSVQNHIPTFLEVKRILIEHRSK
;
A
#
# COMPACT_ATOMS: atom_id res chain seq x y z
N MET A 1 22.19 -2.98 -67.80
CA MET A 1 23.36 -2.59 -68.62
C MET A 1 24.55 -2.68 -67.67
N VAL A 2 25.38 -3.74 -67.64
CA VAL A 2 26.36 -4.23 -68.65
C VAL A 2 27.25 -3.05 -69.09
N SER A 3 28.59 -3.00 -68.96
CA SER A 3 29.71 -3.97 -69.14
C SER A 3 30.98 -3.34 -68.51
N SER A 4 31.79 -4.03 -67.69
CA SER A 4 33.02 -4.79 -68.01
C SER A 4 34.06 -4.12 -68.92
N PHE A 5 35.33 -4.07 -68.48
CA PHE A 5 36.47 -4.52 -69.28
C PHE A 5 37.62 -5.02 -68.38
N ASP A 6 38.27 -6.04 -68.90
CA ASP A 6 39.16 -7.03 -68.29
C ASP A 6 40.59 -6.87 -68.87
N GLY A 7 41.61 -7.50 -68.28
CA GLY A 7 42.93 -7.58 -68.91
C GLY A 7 44.10 -7.96 -68.00
N SER A 8 44.48 -9.23 -68.08
CA SER A 8 45.52 -9.96 -67.34
C SER A 8 46.92 -9.93 -67.99
N SER A 9 47.98 -10.24 -67.22
CA SER A 9 48.91 -11.39 -67.42
C SER A 9 50.26 -11.26 -66.66
N ASP A 10 50.66 -12.37 -66.06
CA ASP A 10 51.86 -12.68 -65.25
C ASP A 10 53.04 -13.15 -66.14
N PRO A 11 54.31 -13.26 -65.66
CA PRO A 11 54.73 -14.56 -65.08
C PRO A 11 55.83 -14.56 -63.97
N GLU A 12 55.75 -15.59 -63.13
CA GLU A 12 56.76 -16.15 -62.20
C GLU A 12 58.16 -16.45 -62.79
N LYS A 13 59.22 -16.43 -61.94
CA LYS A 13 59.97 -17.62 -61.44
C LYS A 13 61.32 -17.31 -60.77
N GLY A 14 61.44 -17.64 -59.48
CA GLY A 14 62.30 -18.73 -58.98
C GLY A 14 63.83 -18.59 -58.82
N ARG A 15 64.26 -18.64 -57.55
CA ARG A 15 65.07 -19.73 -56.91
C ARG A 15 66.61 -19.58 -56.76
N ILE A 16 67.10 -20.17 -55.64
CA ILE A 16 68.44 -20.77 -55.31
C ILE A 16 69.36 -19.89 -54.43
N GLU A 17 69.41 -20.10 -53.09
CA GLU A 17 70.30 -21.02 -52.31
C GLU A 17 71.78 -20.58 -52.27
N MET A 18 72.62 -20.74 -51.24
CA MET A 18 72.59 -21.18 -49.83
C MET A 18 74.06 -21.03 -49.30
N ARG A 19 74.24 -20.81 -47.99
CA ARG A 19 75.36 -21.29 -47.11
C ARG A 19 76.45 -20.36 -46.53
N PHE A 20 76.80 -20.78 -45.30
CA PHE A 20 77.98 -20.55 -44.43
C PHE A 20 77.93 -19.33 -43.50
N SER A 21 78.20 -19.44 -42.18
CA SER A 21 78.59 -20.55 -41.30
C SER A 21 78.38 -20.12 -39.82
N PHE A 22 78.25 -21.10 -38.94
CA PHE A 22 78.15 -21.02 -37.48
C PHE A 22 79.34 -20.30 -36.81
N ILE A 23 79.10 -19.64 -35.65
CA ILE A 23 79.70 -19.94 -34.31
C ILE A 23 79.37 -18.83 -33.26
N PHE A 24 78.79 -19.26 -32.13
CA PHE A 24 78.74 -18.66 -30.77
C PHE A 24 77.88 -17.41 -30.46
N ASN A 25 76.74 -17.63 -29.80
CA ASN A 25 76.52 -17.28 -28.37
C ASN A 25 75.07 -17.56 -27.94
N PHE A 26 74.80 -18.83 -27.61
CA PHE A 26 73.74 -19.20 -26.67
C PHE A 26 74.18 -18.73 -25.26
N TYR A 27 73.22 -18.34 -24.40
CA TYR A 27 73.37 -17.95 -22.97
C TYR A 27 73.43 -16.45 -22.59
N PRO A 28 72.47 -15.60 -23.03
CA PRO A 28 71.91 -14.67 -22.03
C PRO A 28 70.39 -14.51 -22.04
N ARG A 29 69.69 -15.01 -23.08
CA ARG A 29 68.23 -14.79 -23.23
C ARG A 29 67.36 -15.80 -22.48
N LEU A 30 67.89 -16.99 -22.16
CA LEU A 30 67.13 -17.99 -21.39
C LEU A 30 67.14 -17.70 -19.87
N ILE A 31 68.21 -17.07 -19.36
CA ILE A 31 68.31 -16.70 -17.94
C ILE A 31 67.42 -15.48 -17.61
N LEU A 32 67.21 -14.57 -18.56
CA LEU A 32 66.34 -13.40 -18.39
C LEU A 32 64.85 -13.76 -18.47
N LEU A 33 64.46 -14.80 -19.22
CA LEU A 33 63.08 -15.28 -19.25
C LEU A 33 62.73 -16.16 -18.02
N ILE A 34 63.72 -16.87 -17.46
CA ILE A 34 63.56 -17.65 -16.22
C ILE A 34 63.66 -16.74 -14.99
N GLY A 35 64.40 -15.63 -15.05
CA GLY A 35 64.53 -14.67 -13.95
C GLY A 35 63.24 -13.87 -13.63
N PHE A 36 62.35 -13.69 -14.61
CA PHE A 36 61.03 -13.07 -14.38
C PHE A 36 59.95 -14.07 -13.94
N LEU A 37 60.19 -15.37 -14.07
CA LEU A 37 59.27 -16.43 -13.62
C LEU A 37 59.57 -16.93 -12.20
N LEU A 38 60.62 -16.41 -11.54
CA LEU A 38 61.06 -16.85 -10.21
C LEU A 38 61.12 -15.72 -9.15
N LEU A 39 60.55 -14.56 -9.45
CA LEU A 39 60.41 -13.46 -8.49
C LEU A 39 58.96 -12.99 -8.45
N ASP A 40 58.05 -13.91 -8.13
CA ASP A 40 56.74 -13.54 -7.60
C ASP A 40 56.92 -13.14 -6.12
N CYS A 41 57.73 -12.09 -5.91
CA CYS A 41 57.83 -11.43 -4.62
C CYS A 41 56.53 -10.66 -4.40
N ALA A 42 55.95 -10.78 -3.20
CA ALA A 42 54.71 -10.11 -2.86
C ALA A 42 54.75 -8.61 -3.26
N THR A 43 53.96 -8.23 -4.27
CA THR A 43 53.81 -6.85 -4.69
C THR A 43 52.56 -6.27 -4.03
N TYR A 44 52.73 -5.17 -3.31
CA TYR A 44 51.63 -4.49 -2.62
C TYR A 44 51.31 -3.20 -3.36
N THR A 45 50.05 -3.00 -3.71
CA THR A 45 49.57 -1.77 -4.36
C THR A 45 48.31 -1.28 -3.66
N THR A 46 48.15 0.04 -3.61
CA THR A 46 46.94 0.69 -3.08
C THR A 46 46.32 1.56 -4.17
N LYS A 47 44.99 1.59 -4.23
CA LYS A 47 44.23 2.52 -5.07
C LYS A 47 43.22 3.25 -4.19
N ASN A 48 42.98 4.52 -4.49
CA ASN A 48 41.97 5.29 -3.78
C ASN A 48 40.57 4.88 -4.27
N TYR A 49 39.66 4.63 -3.34
CA TYR A 49 38.25 4.50 -3.65
C TYR A 49 37.66 5.85 -4.06
N SER A 50 36.67 5.84 -4.95
CA SER A 50 35.80 7.01 -5.14
C SER A 50 34.89 7.23 -3.92
N LYS A 51 34.28 8.43 -3.84
CA LYS A 51 33.60 8.97 -2.62
C LYS A 51 32.67 7.99 -1.89
N TYR A 52 31.98 7.09 -2.59
CA TYR A 52 31.01 6.15 -2.01
C TYR A 52 31.33 4.67 -2.31
N GLU A 53 32.38 4.40 -3.05
CA GLU A 53 32.67 3.06 -3.56
C GLU A 53 33.04 2.09 -2.44
N HIS A 54 33.87 2.53 -1.48
CA HIS A 54 34.19 1.72 -0.32
C HIS A 54 32.92 1.29 0.42
N GLU A 55 32.09 2.26 0.84
CA GLU A 55 30.84 2.01 1.56
C GLU A 55 29.86 1.10 0.80
N ASN A 56 29.77 1.25 -0.52
CA ASN A 56 28.94 0.36 -1.34
C ASN A 56 29.47 -1.07 -1.32
N LEU A 57 30.79 -1.25 -1.47
CA LEU A 57 31.43 -2.56 -1.48
C LEU A 57 31.28 -3.29 -0.14
N VAL A 58 31.46 -2.61 1.00
CA VAL A 58 31.37 -3.26 2.32
C VAL A 58 29.93 -3.67 2.68
N ARG A 59 28.93 -3.17 1.95
CA ARG A 59 27.49 -3.49 2.14
C ARG A 59 26.99 -4.61 1.23
N LEU A 60 27.80 -5.08 0.28
CA LEU A 60 27.41 -6.17 -0.61
C LEU A 60 27.38 -7.50 0.16
N ASN A 61 26.34 -8.27 -0.09
CA ASN A 61 26.17 -9.64 0.42
C ASN A 61 25.33 -10.44 -0.58
N ALA A 62 25.17 -11.75 -0.33
CA ALA A 62 24.41 -12.63 -1.23
C ALA A 62 22.93 -12.25 -1.40
N VAL A 63 22.36 -11.42 -0.52
CA VAL A 63 20.98 -10.94 -0.61
C VAL A 63 20.83 -9.82 -1.62
N ASN A 64 21.78 -8.89 -1.68
CA ASN A 64 21.70 -7.67 -2.51
C ASN A 64 22.68 -7.64 -3.69
N TYR A 65 23.50 -8.70 -3.86
CA TYR A 65 24.51 -8.82 -4.89
C TYR A 65 24.67 -10.28 -5.36
N GLU A 66 25.10 -10.48 -6.61
CA GLU A 66 25.36 -11.82 -7.18
C GLU A 66 26.62 -12.50 -6.61
N GLY A 67 27.31 -11.91 -5.63
CA GLY A 67 28.50 -12.50 -5.00
C GLY A 67 28.28 -12.80 -3.53
N LEU A 68 29.38 -13.11 -2.85
CA LEU A 68 29.43 -13.20 -1.39
C LEU A 68 29.92 -11.86 -0.82
N SER A 69 29.57 -11.59 0.43
CA SER A 69 30.12 -10.47 1.19
C SER A 69 31.65 -10.59 1.31
N GLU A 70 32.31 -9.44 1.49
CA GLU A 70 33.76 -9.44 1.71
C GLU A 70 34.15 -10.24 2.96
N LEU A 71 33.29 -10.27 3.98
CA LEU A 71 33.49 -11.04 5.21
C LEU A 71 33.57 -12.55 4.91
N THR A 72 32.61 -13.07 4.17
CA THR A 72 32.59 -14.50 3.80
C THR A 72 33.70 -14.84 2.82
N VAL A 73 34.02 -13.96 1.85
CA VAL A 73 35.15 -14.16 0.94
C VAL A 73 36.47 -14.22 1.71
N ARG A 74 36.70 -13.30 2.66
CA ARG A 74 37.90 -13.30 3.52
C ARG A 74 37.97 -14.56 4.37
N PHE A 75 36.85 -15.00 4.94
CA PHE A 75 36.78 -16.26 5.68
C PHE A 75 37.16 -17.45 4.81
N LEU A 76 36.55 -17.60 3.63
CA LEU A 76 36.84 -18.70 2.71
C LEU A 76 38.31 -18.69 2.28
N LYS A 77 38.86 -17.53 1.90
CA LYS A 77 40.28 -17.42 1.50
C LYS A 77 41.23 -17.74 2.63
N SER A 78 40.95 -17.26 3.84
CA SER A 78 41.81 -17.50 5.02
C SER A 78 41.79 -18.97 5.49
N ASN A 79 40.84 -19.77 5.00
CA ASN A 79 40.71 -21.20 5.31
C ASN A 79 40.98 -22.08 4.07
N ASP A 80 41.46 -21.53 2.96
CA ASP A 80 41.69 -22.25 1.69
C ASP A 80 40.44 -22.95 1.13
N LEU A 81 39.28 -22.33 1.27
CA LEU A 81 37.98 -22.86 0.84
C LEU A 81 37.37 -22.10 -0.35
N PHE A 82 38.00 -21.02 -0.81
CA PHE A 82 37.38 -20.12 -1.79
C PHE A 82 37.16 -20.78 -3.16
N GLU A 83 38.18 -21.39 -3.75
CA GLU A 83 38.02 -22.10 -5.02
C GLU A 83 37.20 -23.38 -4.86
N SER A 84 37.38 -24.12 -3.75
CA SER A 84 36.56 -25.30 -3.44
C SER A 84 35.07 -24.99 -3.33
N TYR A 85 34.69 -23.82 -2.79
CA TYR A 85 33.29 -23.41 -2.75
C TYR A 85 32.75 -23.09 -4.14
N ARG A 86 33.57 -22.49 -5.02
CA ARG A 86 33.15 -22.18 -6.39
C ARG A 86 32.91 -23.44 -7.22
N GLU A 87 33.71 -24.48 -7.00
CA GLU A 87 33.61 -25.74 -7.74
C GLU A 87 32.60 -26.71 -7.09
N TYR A 88 32.63 -26.83 -5.77
CA TYR A 88 31.85 -27.81 -4.99
C TYR A 88 31.15 -27.15 -3.78
N PRO A 89 30.22 -26.20 -4.01
CA PRO A 89 29.63 -25.40 -2.92
C PRO A 89 28.97 -26.27 -1.85
N ARG A 90 28.28 -27.34 -2.25
CA ARG A 90 27.56 -28.23 -1.34
C ARG A 90 28.48 -29.01 -0.40
N VAL A 91 29.64 -29.43 -0.88
CA VAL A 91 30.62 -30.18 -0.07
C VAL A 91 31.20 -29.25 1.00
N VAL A 92 31.63 -28.06 0.58
CA VAL A 92 32.15 -27.04 1.50
C VAL A 92 31.12 -26.66 2.56
N ILE A 93 29.86 -26.44 2.18
CA ILE A 93 28.82 -26.12 3.16
C ILE A 93 28.61 -27.26 4.15
N TYR A 94 28.57 -28.52 3.69
CA TYR A 94 28.41 -29.68 4.58
C TYR A 94 29.58 -29.85 5.56
N ASP A 95 30.82 -29.60 5.13
CA ASP A 95 31.99 -29.68 5.99
C ASP A 95 32.04 -28.54 7.01
N LEU A 96 31.70 -27.32 6.58
CA LEU A 96 31.59 -26.16 7.46
C LEU A 96 30.46 -26.32 8.48
N ASP A 97 29.36 -26.98 8.13
CA ASP A 97 28.30 -27.32 9.07
C ASP A 97 28.80 -28.25 10.19
N ASN A 98 29.55 -29.31 9.85
CA ASN A 98 30.18 -30.16 10.87
C ASN A 98 31.08 -29.35 11.81
N ARG A 99 31.83 -28.39 11.26
CA ARG A 99 32.66 -27.47 12.04
C ARG A 99 31.81 -26.54 12.92
N LEU A 100 30.65 -26.07 12.44
CA LEU A 100 29.73 -25.25 13.22
C LEU A 100 29.25 -26.01 14.45
N ILE A 101 28.77 -27.25 14.30
CA ILE A 101 28.30 -28.06 15.44
C ILE A 101 29.43 -28.31 16.44
N ALA A 102 30.64 -28.60 15.95
CA ALA A 102 31.80 -28.88 16.82
C ALA A 102 32.30 -27.63 17.58
N THR A 103 32.29 -26.47 16.93
CA THR A 103 32.90 -25.24 17.48
C THR A 103 31.90 -24.28 18.11
N LYS A 104 30.61 -24.41 17.77
CA LYS A 104 29.53 -23.49 18.13
C LYS A 104 29.83 -22.04 17.75
N SER A 105 30.62 -21.85 16.71
CA SER A 105 31.05 -20.52 16.25
C SER A 105 29.89 -19.75 15.64
N ARG A 106 29.49 -18.65 16.30
CA ARG A 106 28.41 -17.78 15.83
C ARG A 106 28.74 -17.19 14.46
N ASN A 107 29.95 -16.68 14.25
CA ASN A 107 30.36 -16.13 12.95
C ASN A 107 30.32 -17.17 11.83
N LEU A 108 30.69 -18.43 12.12
CA LEU A 108 30.58 -19.51 11.14
C LEU A 108 29.12 -19.80 10.76
N SER A 109 28.19 -19.65 11.71
CA SER A 109 26.75 -19.74 11.42
C SER A 109 26.32 -18.68 10.40
N TYR A 110 26.80 -17.44 10.51
CA TYR A 110 26.51 -16.42 9.49
C TYR A 110 27.11 -16.78 8.13
N TYR A 111 28.38 -17.17 8.07
CA TYR A 111 29.01 -17.54 6.79
C TYR A 111 28.26 -18.68 6.11
N LEU A 112 27.87 -19.72 6.86
CA LEU A 112 27.02 -20.80 6.36
C LEU A 112 25.68 -20.30 5.82
N ALA A 113 25.03 -19.37 6.53
CA ALA A 113 23.78 -18.77 6.09
C ALA A 113 23.93 -18.08 4.72
N GLU A 114 24.98 -17.27 4.54
CA GLU A 114 25.24 -16.56 3.29
C GLU A 114 25.59 -17.53 2.14
N LEU A 115 26.44 -18.53 2.41
CA LEU A 115 26.81 -19.54 1.41
C LEU A 115 25.58 -20.32 0.93
N CYS A 116 24.70 -20.72 1.86
CA CYS A 116 23.44 -21.39 1.54
C CYS A 116 22.52 -20.48 0.73
N TYR A 117 22.34 -19.21 1.14
CA TYR A 117 21.53 -18.26 0.40
C TYR A 117 22.03 -18.09 -1.04
N ARG A 118 23.33 -17.85 -1.21
CA ARG A 118 23.96 -17.71 -2.53
C ARG A 118 23.76 -18.95 -3.41
N SER A 119 24.02 -20.13 -2.85
CA SER A 119 23.83 -21.39 -3.56
C SER A 119 22.36 -21.63 -3.92
N GLY A 120 21.42 -21.22 -3.06
CA GLY A 120 19.98 -21.27 -3.34
C GLY A 120 19.56 -20.32 -4.46
N SER A 121 20.09 -19.10 -4.48
CA SER A 121 19.75 -18.07 -5.48
C SER A 121 20.17 -18.43 -6.92
N SER A 122 21.11 -19.35 -7.09
CA SER A 122 21.49 -19.86 -8.42
C SER A 122 20.62 -21.01 -8.94
N LEU A 123 19.68 -21.51 -8.13
CA LEU A 123 18.84 -22.67 -8.47
C LEU A 123 17.47 -22.22 -9.00
N ASP A 124 16.87 -23.04 -9.87
CA ASP A 124 15.44 -22.92 -10.17
C ASP A 124 14.62 -23.28 -8.93
N SER A 125 13.46 -22.65 -8.75
CA SER A 125 12.58 -22.95 -7.63
C SER A 125 11.86 -24.31 -7.73
N GLU A 126 11.98 -25.04 -8.84
CA GLU A 126 11.62 -26.47 -8.95
C GLU A 126 12.72 -27.40 -8.45
N ASP A 127 13.96 -26.93 -8.31
CA ASP A 127 15.07 -27.77 -7.87
C ASP A 127 14.81 -28.23 -6.41
N PRO A 128 14.89 -29.54 -6.11
CA PRO A 128 14.75 -30.04 -4.74
C PRO A 128 15.72 -29.38 -3.73
N MET A 129 16.84 -28.86 -4.21
CA MET A 129 17.84 -28.14 -3.41
C MET A 129 17.45 -26.70 -3.11
N PHE A 130 16.51 -26.08 -3.84
CA PHE A 130 16.08 -24.70 -3.62
C PHE A 130 15.57 -24.50 -2.19
N ALA A 131 14.55 -25.28 -1.80
CA ALA A 131 13.99 -25.22 -0.45
C ALA A 131 15.03 -25.59 0.61
N ARG A 132 15.91 -26.55 0.29
CA ARG A 132 16.97 -27.00 1.21
C ARG A 132 17.96 -25.89 1.53
N MET A 133 18.42 -25.16 0.52
CA MET A 133 19.36 -24.06 0.66
C MET A 133 18.74 -22.91 1.45
N PHE A 134 17.53 -22.47 1.10
CA PHE A 134 16.89 -21.36 1.82
C PHE A 134 16.43 -21.73 3.24
N ALA A 135 16.00 -22.97 3.48
CA ALA A 135 15.69 -23.43 4.84
C ALA A 135 16.94 -23.50 5.72
N SER A 136 18.06 -23.96 5.17
CA SER A 136 19.34 -23.97 5.88
C SER A 136 19.85 -22.55 6.13
N ALA A 137 19.77 -21.67 5.12
CA ALA A 137 20.11 -20.25 5.28
C ALA A 137 19.28 -19.58 6.39
N LEU A 138 17.97 -19.86 6.46
CA LEU A 138 17.09 -19.40 7.52
C LEU A 138 17.51 -19.91 8.89
N VAL A 139 17.79 -21.21 9.03
CA VAL A 139 18.19 -21.83 10.31
C VAL A 139 19.55 -21.30 10.78
N TYR A 140 20.53 -21.20 9.90
CA TYR A 140 21.86 -20.70 10.26
C TYR A 140 21.86 -19.22 10.62
N SER A 141 21.08 -18.39 9.92
CA SER A 141 20.91 -16.97 10.27
C SER A 141 20.11 -16.81 11.57
N TYR A 142 19.06 -17.61 11.80
CA TYR A 142 18.36 -17.65 13.09
C TYR A 142 19.30 -18.05 14.23
N THR A 143 20.14 -19.07 14.00
CA THR A 143 21.12 -19.55 14.98
C THR A 143 22.12 -18.45 15.34
N TYR A 144 22.59 -17.68 14.34
CA TYR A 144 23.40 -16.50 14.59
C TYR A 144 22.67 -15.49 15.49
N LEU A 145 21.42 -15.16 15.16
CA LEU A 145 20.67 -14.08 15.80
C LEU A 145 20.19 -14.42 17.22
N PHE A 146 19.81 -15.67 17.49
CA PHE A 146 19.01 -16.01 18.67
C PHE A 146 19.47 -17.23 19.48
N ASP A 147 20.31 -18.11 18.95
CA ASP A 147 20.71 -19.31 19.68
C ASP A 147 21.72 -18.97 20.78
N SER A 148 21.33 -19.14 22.04
CA SER A 148 22.16 -18.80 23.22
C SER A 148 23.45 -19.62 23.36
N HIS A 149 23.61 -20.70 22.58
CA HIS A 149 24.80 -21.55 22.64
C HIS A 149 25.89 -21.11 21.64
N GLY A 150 25.58 -20.14 20.77
CA GLY A 150 26.55 -19.59 19.82
C GLY A 150 27.60 -18.71 20.53
N ILE A 151 28.87 -18.89 20.18
CA ILE A 151 29.99 -18.16 20.78
C ILE A 151 30.77 -17.40 19.68
N PRO A 152 31.16 -16.12 19.90
CA PRO A 152 30.82 -15.25 21.03
C PRO A 152 29.38 -14.74 20.93
N GLU A 153 28.88 -14.06 21.98
CA GLU A 153 27.58 -13.35 22.02
C GLU A 153 27.34 -12.48 20.75
N PRO A 154 26.09 -12.32 20.27
CA PRO A 154 25.84 -11.59 19.05
C PRO A 154 26.10 -10.09 19.30
N ASP A 155 26.85 -9.45 18.40
CA ASP A 155 27.07 -8.01 18.43
C ASP A 155 26.09 -7.31 17.46
N PRO A 156 25.09 -6.57 17.96
CA PRO A 156 24.12 -5.85 17.10
C PRO A 156 24.75 -4.76 16.21
N TYR A 157 26.00 -4.35 16.50
CA TYR A 157 26.72 -3.35 15.71
C TYR A 157 27.57 -3.96 14.60
N SER A 158 27.75 -5.28 14.57
CA SER A 158 28.55 -5.95 13.56
C SER A 158 27.86 -6.01 12.19
N LEU A 159 28.65 -6.10 11.12
CA LEU A 159 28.13 -6.31 9.78
C LEU A 159 27.53 -7.71 9.63
N GLU A 160 28.12 -8.71 10.29
CA GLU A 160 27.59 -10.08 10.36
C GLU A 160 26.17 -10.10 10.93
N PHE A 161 25.88 -9.29 11.97
CA PHE A 161 24.52 -9.21 12.51
C PHE A 161 23.53 -8.64 11.53
N ARG A 162 23.90 -7.55 10.84
CA ARG A 162 23.05 -6.94 9.80
C ARG A 162 22.80 -7.92 8.65
N PHE A 163 23.85 -8.59 8.18
CA PHE A 163 23.74 -9.54 7.08
C PHE A 163 23.02 -10.83 7.46
N ALA A 164 23.17 -11.31 8.70
CA ALA A 164 22.38 -12.41 9.22
C ALA A 164 20.90 -12.05 9.29
N LEU A 165 20.56 -10.85 9.76
CA LEU A 165 19.17 -10.35 9.77
C LEU A 165 18.57 -10.27 8.37
N GLU A 166 19.30 -9.68 7.41
CA GLU A 166 18.86 -9.60 6.01
C GLU A 166 18.69 -10.99 5.39
N THR A 167 19.67 -11.88 5.61
CA THR A 167 19.64 -13.26 5.12
C THR A 167 18.46 -14.02 5.71
N TYR A 168 18.19 -13.88 7.02
CA TYR A 168 17.03 -14.47 7.68
C TYR A 168 15.72 -14.00 7.04
N ASN A 169 15.50 -12.68 6.94
CA ASN A 169 14.26 -12.12 6.40
C ASN A 169 14.05 -12.57 4.94
N ARG A 170 15.08 -12.48 4.08
CA ARG A 170 14.94 -12.87 2.67
C ARG A 170 14.85 -14.37 2.45
N SER A 171 15.52 -15.19 3.28
CA SER A 171 15.36 -16.65 3.21
C SER A 171 13.92 -17.03 3.53
N LEU A 172 13.30 -16.39 4.53
CA LEU A 172 11.89 -16.59 4.86
C LEU A 172 10.99 -16.20 3.69
N GLU A 173 11.26 -15.08 3.00
CA GLU A 173 10.53 -14.70 1.79
C GLU A 173 10.63 -15.75 0.67
N GLN A 174 11.82 -16.30 0.42
CA GLN A 174 12.00 -17.37 -0.58
C GLN A 174 11.22 -18.64 -0.20
N LEU A 175 11.17 -18.99 1.08
CA LEU A 175 10.40 -20.13 1.57
C LEU A 175 8.89 -19.90 1.49
N VAL A 176 8.42 -18.67 1.68
CA VAL A 176 7.02 -18.30 1.43
C VAL A 176 6.67 -18.50 -0.04
N ARG A 177 7.54 -18.06 -0.97
CA ARG A 177 7.37 -18.29 -2.42
C ARG A 177 7.32 -19.79 -2.74
N PHE A 178 8.22 -20.57 -2.16
CA PHE A 178 8.24 -22.04 -2.29
C PHE A 178 6.94 -22.68 -1.78
N ALA A 179 6.49 -22.31 -0.57
CA ALA A 179 5.27 -22.86 0.03
C ALA A 179 4.03 -22.50 -0.79
N LYS A 180 3.96 -21.27 -1.32
CA LYS A 180 2.90 -20.80 -2.22
C LYS A 180 2.84 -21.64 -3.50
N ARG A 181 3.97 -21.78 -4.20
CA ARG A 181 4.05 -22.54 -5.46
C ARG A 181 3.60 -23.99 -5.28
N ASN A 182 3.97 -24.60 -4.16
CA ASN A 182 3.66 -25.99 -3.84
C ASN A 182 2.30 -26.18 -3.13
N ARG A 183 1.45 -25.15 -3.06
CA ARG A 183 0.12 -25.18 -2.41
C ARG A 183 0.15 -25.62 -0.93
N LYS A 184 1.26 -25.39 -0.23
CA LYS A 184 1.45 -25.79 1.18
C LYS A 184 1.00 -24.73 2.19
N LEU A 185 0.57 -23.54 1.73
CA LEU A 185 0.10 -22.46 2.61
C LEU A 185 -1.21 -22.75 3.35
N ALA A 186 -2.02 -23.71 2.87
CA ALA A 186 -3.30 -24.06 3.49
C ALA A 186 -3.14 -24.87 4.79
N ASN A 187 -2.09 -25.70 4.88
CA ASN A 187 -1.77 -26.53 6.03
C ASN A 187 -0.32 -26.27 6.48
N MET A 188 -0.09 -25.09 7.05
CA MET A 188 1.26 -24.64 7.44
C MET A 188 1.92 -25.51 8.52
N THR A 189 1.15 -26.25 9.31
CA THR A 189 1.65 -27.21 10.33
C THR A 189 2.09 -28.55 9.73
N ASP A 190 1.84 -28.79 8.44
CA ASP A 190 2.30 -30.01 7.74
C ASP A 190 3.52 -29.70 6.85
N LEU A 191 4.05 -28.47 6.94
CA LEU A 191 5.19 -28.04 6.15
C LEU A 191 6.50 -28.56 6.75
N ASN A 192 7.07 -29.55 6.07
CA ASN A 192 8.42 -30.04 6.33
C ASN A 192 9.38 -29.51 5.27
N LEU A 193 10.47 -28.88 5.71
CA LEU A 193 11.52 -28.33 4.86
C LEU A 193 12.81 -29.12 5.09
N PRO A 194 13.41 -29.73 4.05
CA PRO A 194 14.70 -30.39 4.22
C PRO A 194 15.78 -29.35 4.54
N LEU A 195 16.73 -29.70 5.39
CA LEU A 195 17.94 -28.91 5.62
C LEU A 195 19.13 -29.60 4.93
N ILE A 196 20.29 -28.95 4.88
CA ILE A 196 21.53 -29.60 4.45
C ILE A 196 21.79 -30.84 5.32
N ARG A 197 21.45 -30.75 6.62
CA ARG A 197 21.35 -31.89 7.50
C ARG A 197 20.07 -31.84 8.33
N GLY A 198 19.33 -32.94 8.24
CA GLY A 198 18.08 -33.10 8.94
C GLY A 198 16.93 -32.32 8.30
N THR A 199 15.95 -31.93 9.12
CA THR A 199 14.67 -31.41 8.67
C THR A 199 14.20 -30.30 9.59
N LEU A 200 13.50 -29.31 9.03
CA LEU A 200 12.76 -28.29 9.76
C LEU A 200 11.27 -28.56 9.63
N THR A 201 10.64 -28.90 10.75
CA THR A 201 9.24 -29.28 10.86
C THR A 201 8.44 -28.17 11.54
N MET A 202 7.42 -27.64 10.86
CA MET A 202 6.54 -26.60 11.43
C MET A 202 5.51 -27.26 12.35
N VAL A 203 5.57 -26.99 13.65
CA VAL A 203 4.69 -27.64 14.64
C VAL A 203 3.54 -26.76 15.13
N ASN A 204 3.63 -25.45 14.93
CA ASN A 204 2.63 -24.49 15.41
C ASN A 204 2.55 -23.25 14.51
N VAL A 205 1.39 -22.60 14.52
CA VAL A 205 1.14 -21.32 13.84
C VAL A 205 0.44 -20.37 14.80
N LYS A 206 1.09 -19.27 15.17
CA LYS A 206 0.54 -18.20 16.00
C LYS A 206 0.16 -17.02 15.13
N VAL A 207 -1.06 -16.52 15.27
CA VAL A 207 -1.62 -15.51 14.36
C VAL A 207 -2.18 -14.38 15.20
N GLU A 208 -1.59 -13.20 15.04
CA GLU A 208 -2.01 -11.97 15.69
C GLU A 208 -2.30 -10.94 14.59
N THR A 209 -3.29 -11.27 13.77
CA THR A 209 -3.87 -10.33 12.80
C THR A 209 -5.35 -10.16 13.09
N ALA A 210 -6.00 -9.17 12.48
CA ALA A 210 -7.44 -9.01 12.62
C ALA A 210 -8.24 -10.22 12.07
N TRP A 211 -7.61 -11.09 11.30
CA TRP A 211 -8.23 -12.24 10.65
C TRP A 211 -7.48 -13.55 10.92
N THR A 212 -8.14 -14.68 10.71
CA THR A 212 -7.50 -16.00 10.83
C THR A 212 -6.78 -16.37 9.53
N PRO A 213 -5.78 -17.28 9.51
CA PRO A 213 -5.11 -17.70 8.28
C PRO A 213 -6.05 -18.27 7.24
N LYS A 214 -7.10 -18.98 7.67
CA LYS A 214 -8.15 -19.53 6.79
C LYS A 214 -8.96 -18.45 6.09
N SER A 215 -8.91 -17.22 6.58
CA SER A 215 -9.54 -16.06 5.95
C SER A 215 -8.75 -15.54 4.74
N PHE A 216 -7.50 -15.96 4.57
CA PHE A 216 -6.66 -15.60 3.42
C PHE A 216 -6.61 -16.75 2.43
N LEU A 217 -6.84 -16.45 1.16
CA LEU A 217 -6.75 -17.45 0.08
C LEU A 217 -5.41 -17.41 -0.64
N GLN A 218 -4.70 -16.31 -0.51
CA GLN A 218 -3.43 -16.07 -1.18
C GLN A 218 -2.55 -15.19 -0.31
N VAL A 219 -1.26 -15.49 -0.33
CA VAL A 219 -0.21 -14.73 0.35
C VAL A 219 0.81 -14.37 -0.72
N GLU A 220 1.19 -13.10 -0.77
CA GLU A 220 2.30 -12.61 -1.60
C GLU A 220 3.42 -12.07 -0.72
N VAL A 221 4.64 -12.04 -1.26
CA VAL A 221 5.75 -11.34 -0.63
C VAL A 221 5.72 -9.88 -1.07
N ALA A 222 5.81 -8.93 -0.12
CA ALA A 222 5.68 -7.52 -0.46
C ALA A 222 6.84 -7.03 -1.35
N SER A 223 8.05 -7.55 -1.14
CA SER A 223 9.26 -7.18 -1.90
C SER A 223 9.20 -7.54 -3.40
N ASP A 224 8.22 -8.34 -3.83
CA ASP A 224 8.01 -8.66 -5.26
C ASP A 224 7.34 -7.51 -6.04
N TYR A 225 6.85 -6.48 -5.35
CA TYR A 225 6.06 -5.41 -5.95
C TYR A 225 6.74 -4.06 -5.80
N LYS A 226 6.91 -3.37 -6.94
CA LYS A 226 7.30 -1.96 -6.96
C LYS A 226 6.05 -1.08 -6.93
N VAL A 227 5.89 -0.32 -5.85
CA VAL A 227 4.78 0.62 -5.71
C VAL A 227 5.04 1.90 -6.50
N THR A 228 4.00 2.41 -7.16
CA THR A 228 3.95 3.76 -7.76
C THR A 228 2.60 4.42 -7.41
N GLY A 229 2.52 5.75 -7.53
CA GLY A 229 1.26 6.50 -7.31
C GLY A 229 0.97 6.92 -5.86
N PHE A 230 1.84 6.58 -4.91
CA PHE A 230 1.83 7.11 -3.54
C PHE A 230 2.93 8.16 -3.35
N SER A 231 2.70 9.16 -2.50
CA SER A 231 3.69 10.19 -2.20
C SER A 231 4.89 9.63 -1.42
N ASN A 232 4.64 8.82 -0.39
CA ASN A 232 5.67 8.06 0.31
C ASN A 232 5.38 6.56 0.33
N HIS A 233 6.47 5.78 0.42
CA HIS A 233 6.43 4.36 0.73
C HIS A 233 6.66 4.15 2.22
N ILE A 234 5.65 3.63 2.92
CA ILE A 234 5.68 3.43 4.37
C ILE A 234 6.10 1.98 4.65
N SER A 235 7.40 1.83 4.89
CA SER A 235 8.04 0.59 5.34
C SER A 235 8.98 0.86 6.51
N LYS A 236 9.28 -0.19 7.28
CA LYS A 236 10.28 -0.17 8.36
C LYS A 236 11.16 -1.41 8.27
N TYR A 237 12.46 -1.21 8.46
CA TYR A 237 13.41 -2.30 8.66
C TYR A 237 13.24 -2.93 10.04
N GLY A 238 13.43 -4.24 10.14
CA GLY A 238 13.27 -5.00 11.38
C GLY A 238 13.42 -6.51 11.14
N ILE A 239 12.92 -7.33 12.05
CA ILE A 239 12.88 -8.80 11.92
C ILE A 239 11.57 -9.25 11.27
N GLY A 240 11.66 -10.25 10.39
CA GLY A 240 10.54 -10.88 9.70
C GLY A 240 10.42 -10.53 8.22
N ALA A 241 9.54 -11.23 7.53
CA ALA A 241 9.26 -11.07 6.10
C ALA A 241 7.94 -10.33 5.89
N PRO A 242 7.92 -9.13 5.28
CA PRO A 242 6.69 -8.44 4.91
C PRO A 242 5.90 -9.17 3.82
N LEU A 243 4.60 -9.33 4.05
CA LEU A 243 3.66 -10.08 3.23
C LEU A 243 2.44 -9.24 2.86
N ILE A 244 1.80 -9.63 1.76
CA ILE A 244 0.46 -9.19 1.36
C ILE A 244 -0.49 -10.35 1.62
N LEU A 245 -1.42 -10.17 2.54
CA LEU A 245 -2.43 -11.15 2.91
C LEU A 245 -3.72 -10.87 2.13
N VAL A 246 -4.02 -11.69 1.13
CA VAL A 246 -5.14 -11.48 0.21
C VAL A 246 -6.36 -12.29 0.66
N ARG A 247 -7.43 -11.56 0.97
CA ARG A 247 -8.75 -12.07 1.34
C ARG A 247 -9.71 -11.86 0.18
N LYS A 248 -10.30 -12.95 -0.35
CA LYS A 248 -11.49 -12.80 -1.22
C LYS A 248 -12.71 -12.48 -0.36
N HIS A 249 -13.79 -12.08 -1.03
CA HIS A 249 -15.07 -11.78 -0.42
C HIS A 249 -15.43 -12.83 0.67
N PRO A 250 -15.84 -12.44 1.88
CA PRO A 250 -16.02 -13.37 2.97
C PRO A 250 -17.37 -14.03 2.79
N GLU A 251 -17.36 -15.21 2.19
CA GLU A 251 -18.57 -16.00 2.02
C GLU A 251 -19.21 -16.37 3.37
N LEU A 252 -18.42 -16.39 4.45
CA LEU A 252 -18.80 -16.79 5.80
C LEU A 252 -19.27 -15.65 6.73
N GLU A 253 -19.17 -14.39 6.34
CA GLU A 253 -19.65 -13.25 7.18
C GLU A 253 -21.14 -12.96 6.95
N SER A 254 -21.80 -12.35 7.93
CA SER A 254 -23.24 -12.05 7.83
C SER A 254 -23.53 -11.08 6.66
N PRO A 255 -24.68 -11.20 5.97
CA PRO A 255 -25.06 -10.29 4.89
C PRO A 255 -24.95 -8.80 5.26
N GLU A 256 -25.29 -8.45 6.50
CA GLU A 256 -25.26 -7.07 7.01
C GLU A 256 -23.83 -6.53 7.17
N ARG A 257 -22.87 -7.38 7.55
CA ARG A 257 -21.45 -6.98 7.64
C ARG A 257 -20.79 -6.91 6.27
N ARG A 258 -21.12 -7.86 5.40
CA ARG A 258 -20.64 -7.90 4.00
C ARG A 258 -21.02 -6.65 3.20
N LYS A 259 -22.04 -5.90 3.63
CA LYS A 259 -22.42 -4.61 3.03
C LYS A 259 -21.35 -3.52 3.18
N TYR A 260 -20.53 -3.60 4.23
CA TYR A 260 -19.60 -2.53 4.64
C TYR A 260 -18.12 -2.92 4.55
N GLU A 261 -17.87 -4.22 4.57
CA GLU A 261 -16.57 -4.77 4.22
C GLU A 261 -16.56 -4.92 2.69
N PHE A 262 -15.42 -4.73 2.01
CA PHE A 262 -15.22 -4.90 0.55
C PHE A 262 -15.68 -3.78 -0.37
N ILE A 263 -14.74 -3.18 -1.09
CA ILE A 263 -15.05 -2.59 -2.40
C ILE A 263 -15.51 -3.75 -3.29
N ALA A 264 -16.79 -3.74 -3.69
CA ALA A 264 -17.40 -4.85 -4.42
C ALA A 264 -16.54 -5.28 -5.63
N GLY A 265 -16.20 -6.58 -5.69
CA GLY A 265 -15.44 -7.18 -6.80
C GLY A 265 -13.91 -7.16 -6.69
N VAL A 266 -13.32 -6.47 -5.71
CA VAL A 266 -11.85 -6.23 -5.66
C VAL A 266 -11.10 -7.16 -4.69
N GLY A 267 -11.79 -7.68 -3.66
CA GLY A 267 -11.13 -8.35 -2.52
C GLY A 267 -10.42 -7.36 -1.59
N GLN A 268 -9.70 -7.86 -0.59
CA GLN A 268 -8.92 -7.05 0.35
C GLN A 268 -7.48 -7.57 0.42
N ALA A 269 -6.52 -6.65 0.51
CA ALA A 269 -5.13 -7.00 0.75
C ALA A 269 -4.65 -6.28 2.00
N TYR A 270 -4.19 -7.05 2.98
CA TYR A 270 -3.73 -6.57 4.27
C TYR A 270 -2.22 -6.75 4.40
N PRO A 271 -1.53 -5.85 5.11
CA PRO A 271 -0.15 -6.07 5.46
C PRO A 271 -0.03 -7.19 6.49
N GLY A 272 1.00 -8.01 6.35
CA GLY A 272 1.40 -8.99 7.34
C GLY A 272 2.92 -9.04 7.47
N THR A 273 3.42 -9.50 8.60
CA THR A 273 4.83 -9.85 8.78
C THR A 273 4.91 -11.29 9.27
N ALA A 274 5.56 -12.15 8.50
CA ALA A 274 5.88 -13.51 8.94
C ALA A 274 7.18 -13.51 9.74
N PHE A 275 7.20 -14.27 10.83
CA PHE A 275 8.37 -14.52 11.66
C PHE A 275 8.41 -16.01 12.01
N LEU A 276 9.58 -16.63 12.02
CA LEU A 276 9.76 -18.03 12.38
C LEU A 276 10.69 -18.15 13.59
N SER A 277 10.23 -18.87 14.62
CA SER A 277 11.05 -19.22 15.78
C SER A 277 11.34 -20.72 15.82
N LEU A 278 12.57 -21.08 16.15
CA LEU A 278 12.94 -22.46 16.48
C LEU A 278 12.58 -22.76 17.94
N GLU A 279 12.01 -23.93 18.20
CA GLU A 279 11.70 -24.43 19.54
C GLU A 279 12.92 -25.03 20.24
N GLU A 280 13.96 -25.36 19.46
CA GLU A 280 15.16 -26.06 19.91
C GLU A 280 16.40 -25.41 19.28
N SER A 281 17.54 -25.49 19.97
CA SER A 281 18.83 -25.01 19.48
C SER A 281 19.35 -25.91 18.36
N TYR A 282 19.79 -25.31 17.24
CA TYR A 282 20.45 -26.06 16.18
C TYR A 282 21.79 -26.64 16.63
N LEU A 283 22.51 -25.90 17.48
CA LEU A 283 23.83 -26.27 17.98
C LEU A 283 23.82 -27.44 18.99
N GLU A 284 22.66 -27.70 19.62
CA GLU A 284 22.49 -28.79 20.61
C GLU A 284 21.65 -29.97 20.09
N ASN A 285 20.90 -29.81 18.99
CA ASN A 285 20.00 -30.84 18.50
C ASN A 285 20.77 -31.99 17.82
N ARG A 286 20.87 -33.13 18.51
CA ARG A 286 21.62 -34.32 18.04
C ARG A 286 21.00 -35.03 16.84
N ASN A 287 19.68 -34.93 16.66
CA ASN A 287 18.96 -35.62 15.60
C ASN A 287 18.80 -34.75 14.35
N LEU A 288 19.09 -33.44 14.46
CA LEU A 288 18.92 -32.42 13.43
C LEU A 288 17.50 -32.35 12.86
N ASP A 289 16.52 -32.87 13.59
CA ASP A 289 15.09 -32.67 13.32
C ASP A 289 14.60 -31.53 14.20
N LEU A 290 14.54 -30.34 13.62
CA LEU A 290 14.18 -29.10 14.30
C LEU A 290 12.69 -28.85 14.23
N LYS A 291 12.12 -28.38 15.33
CA LYS A 291 10.76 -27.90 15.40
C LYS A 291 10.70 -26.38 15.34
N ALA A 292 9.74 -25.84 14.62
CA ALA A 292 9.54 -24.40 14.50
C ALA A 292 8.08 -23.97 14.64
N THR A 293 7.89 -22.75 15.12
CA THR A 293 6.62 -22.04 15.13
C THR A 293 6.65 -20.91 14.12
N ILE A 294 5.62 -20.85 13.28
CA ILE A 294 5.37 -19.71 12.39
C ILE A 294 4.52 -18.71 13.13
N HIS A 295 4.90 -17.44 13.07
CA HIS A 295 4.14 -16.33 13.60
C HIS A 295 3.73 -15.42 12.45
N LEU A 296 2.46 -15.03 12.43
CA LEU A 296 1.93 -14.06 11.49
C LEU A 296 1.36 -12.86 12.24
N TYR A 297 1.89 -11.70 11.91
CA TYR A 297 1.65 -10.47 12.65
C TYR A 297 1.10 -9.38 11.76
N ASP A 298 0.22 -8.55 12.29
CA ASP A 298 -0.30 -7.39 11.57
C ASP A 298 0.49 -6.13 11.93
N PRO A 299 1.32 -5.59 11.01
CA PRO A 299 2.13 -4.41 11.26
C PRO A 299 1.28 -3.15 11.45
N VAL A 300 -0.03 -3.18 11.20
CA VAL A 300 -0.94 -2.07 11.50
C VAL A 300 -1.16 -1.92 13.00
N TYR A 301 -1.18 -3.01 13.75
CA TYR A 301 -1.51 -2.99 15.18
C TYR A 301 -0.30 -3.00 16.10
N ARG A 302 0.85 -3.42 15.59
CA ARG A 302 2.10 -3.50 16.36
C ARG A 302 3.29 -3.33 15.42
N ASP A 303 4.39 -2.80 15.92
CA ASP A 303 5.62 -2.62 15.16
C ASP A 303 6.84 -3.26 15.83
N ARG A 304 6.59 -4.07 16.88
CA ARG A 304 7.64 -4.78 17.64
C ARG A 304 7.23 -6.21 17.97
N ILE A 305 8.22 -7.08 18.16
CA ILE A 305 8.09 -8.50 18.53
C ILE A 305 8.88 -8.72 19.83
N LYS A 306 8.20 -9.23 20.86
CA LYS A 306 8.87 -9.71 22.08
C LYS A 306 9.28 -11.16 21.90
N PHE A 307 10.58 -11.43 21.83
CA PHE A 307 11.10 -12.77 21.58
C PHE A 307 12.45 -12.98 22.28
N SER A 308 12.63 -14.12 22.96
CA SER A 308 13.86 -14.47 23.70
C SER A 308 14.33 -13.37 24.68
N GLY A 309 13.38 -12.72 25.38
CA GLY A 309 13.68 -11.59 26.28
C GLY A 309 14.05 -10.28 25.57
N LEU A 310 14.18 -10.29 24.25
CA LEU A 310 14.43 -9.11 23.42
C LEU A 310 13.12 -8.46 22.98
N ASP A 311 13.19 -7.15 22.77
CA ASP A 311 12.13 -6.37 22.14
C ASP A 311 12.64 -5.91 20.76
N LEU A 312 12.21 -6.59 19.70
CA LEU A 312 12.76 -6.46 18.35
C LEU A 312 11.86 -5.57 17.48
N PRO A 313 12.41 -4.63 16.71
CA PRO A 313 11.63 -3.92 15.70
C PRO A 313 11.17 -4.92 14.64
N MET A 314 9.90 -4.85 14.26
CA MET A 314 9.31 -5.74 13.24
C MET A 314 9.50 -5.15 11.85
N GLU A 315 9.96 -5.95 10.89
CA GLU A 315 9.99 -5.51 9.49
C GLU A 315 8.55 -5.37 9.00
N SER A 316 8.25 -4.30 8.27
CA SER A 316 6.89 -4.07 7.78
C SER A 316 6.86 -3.27 6.49
N ASP A 317 5.85 -3.57 5.68
CA ASP A 317 5.45 -2.78 4.52
C ASP A 317 3.92 -2.63 4.54
N THR A 318 3.46 -1.41 4.79
CA THR A 318 2.02 -1.11 4.84
C THR A 318 1.50 -0.47 3.57
N THR A 319 2.38 0.05 2.71
CA THR A 319 1.98 0.70 1.45
C THR A 319 1.76 -0.32 0.35
N THR A 320 2.62 -1.32 0.24
CA THR A 320 2.56 -2.30 -0.85
C THR A 320 1.25 -3.09 -0.87
N PRO A 321 0.73 -3.62 0.26
CA PRO A 321 -0.58 -4.28 0.28
C PRO A 321 -1.72 -3.37 -0.17
N LEU A 322 -1.69 -2.10 0.25
CA LEU A 322 -2.67 -1.11 -0.15
C LEU A 322 -2.62 -0.85 -1.67
N ALA A 323 -1.41 -0.62 -2.21
CA ALA A 323 -1.19 -0.45 -3.63
C ALA A 323 -1.58 -1.69 -4.45
N TYR A 324 -1.30 -2.88 -3.93
CA TYR A 324 -1.67 -4.15 -4.54
C TYR A 324 -3.19 -4.27 -4.68
N MET A 325 -3.94 -4.02 -3.60
CA MET A 325 -5.40 -4.00 -3.62
C MET A 325 -5.95 -3.01 -4.66
N LEU A 326 -5.41 -1.78 -4.69
CA LEU A 326 -5.82 -0.76 -5.65
C LEU A 326 -5.48 -1.14 -7.10
N SER A 327 -4.34 -1.79 -7.33
CA SER A 327 -3.95 -2.24 -8.66
C SER A 327 -4.87 -3.35 -9.19
N ILE A 328 -5.36 -4.23 -8.31
CA ILE A 328 -6.38 -5.22 -8.66
C ILE A 328 -7.68 -4.48 -8.97
N ALA A 329 -8.07 -3.54 -8.11
CA ALA A 329 -9.28 -2.74 -8.31
C ALA A 329 -9.30 -2.06 -9.67
N GLN A 330 -8.18 -1.41 -10.04
CA GLN A 330 -7.99 -0.72 -11.31
C GLN A 330 -7.86 -1.66 -12.53
N LYS A 331 -7.58 -2.95 -12.32
CA LYS A 331 -7.50 -3.95 -13.41
C LYS A 331 -8.82 -4.68 -13.61
N SER A 332 -9.54 -4.99 -12.51
CA SER A 332 -10.92 -5.49 -12.55
C SER A 332 -11.88 -4.41 -13.04
N ASP A 333 -11.53 -3.15 -12.81
CA ASP A 333 -12.18 -1.98 -13.41
C ASP A 333 -11.44 -1.64 -14.69
N SER A 334 -11.96 -2.08 -15.85
CA SER A 334 -11.71 -1.29 -17.05
C SER A 334 -12.06 0.15 -16.67
N LEU A 335 -11.14 1.09 -16.90
CA LEU A 335 -11.17 2.48 -16.41
C LEU A 335 -12.46 3.30 -16.78
N TRP A 336 -13.48 2.64 -17.34
CA TRP A 336 -14.77 3.15 -17.79
C TRP A 336 -15.99 2.29 -17.39
N ALA A 337 -15.84 1.17 -16.66
CA ALA A 337 -17.00 0.42 -16.13
C ALA A 337 -17.74 1.17 -14.99
N THR A 338 -17.14 2.25 -14.48
CA THR A 338 -17.75 3.23 -13.55
C THR A 338 -18.97 3.97 -14.14
N PHE A 339 -19.25 3.79 -15.44
CA PHE A 339 -20.32 4.46 -16.17
C PHE A 339 -21.48 3.52 -16.59
N ASP A 340 -21.46 2.27 -16.14
CA ASP A 340 -22.62 1.38 -16.27
C ASP A 340 -23.51 1.51 -15.01
N GLY A 341 -24.76 1.94 -15.21
CA GLY A 341 -25.71 2.27 -14.15
C GLY A 341 -26.07 1.08 -13.24
N GLU A 342 -25.96 -0.15 -13.73
CA GLU A 342 -26.24 -1.35 -12.93
C GLU A 342 -25.07 -1.69 -11.98
N THR A 343 -23.83 -1.62 -12.45
CA THR A 343 -22.62 -1.92 -11.64
C THR A 343 -22.36 -0.84 -10.58
N GLY A 344 -22.72 0.42 -10.87
CA GLY A 344 -22.66 1.51 -9.89
C GLY A 344 -23.60 1.30 -8.70
N ARG A 345 -24.69 0.54 -8.84
CA ARG A 345 -25.65 0.30 -7.74
C ARG A 345 -25.08 -0.65 -6.69
N GLU A 346 -24.38 -1.69 -7.12
CA GLU A 346 -23.76 -2.70 -6.24
C GLU A 346 -22.55 -2.13 -5.49
N ARG A 347 -21.91 -1.10 -6.06
CA ARG A 347 -20.77 -0.40 -5.46
C ARG A 347 -21.14 0.75 -4.54
N ARG A 348 -22.43 1.08 -4.39
CA ARG A 348 -22.84 2.16 -3.50
C ARG A 348 -22.76 1.72 -2.05
N GLY A 349 -22.00 2.46 -1.26
CA GLY A 349 -21.87 2.16 0.16
C GLY A 349 -20.67 2.82 0.80
N LEU A 350 -20.46 2.46 2.06
CA LEU A 350 -19.30 2.85 2.84
C LEU A 350 -18.42 1.62 3.03
N TYR A 351 -17.13 1.78 2.80
CA TYR A 351 -16.16 0.70 2.84
C TYR A 351 -15.10 0.96 3.89
N PHE A 352 -14.82 -0.05 4.71
CA PHE A 352 -13.72 0.04 5.67
C PHE A 352 -12.37 -0.31 5.00
N VAL A 353 -11.35 0.51 5.26
CA VAL A 353 -9.98 0.21 4.81
C VAL A 353 -9.39 -0.94 5.64
N TYR A 354 -9.71 -0.97 6.94
CA TYR A 354 -9.36 -2.03 7.89
C TYR A 354 -10.58 -2.45 8.70
N PRO A 355 -10.57 -3.62 9.35
CA PRO A 355 -11.73 -4.15 10.05
C PRO A 355 -12.23 -3.20 11.15
N TYR A 356 -13.55 -3.22 11.38
CA TYR A 356 -14.18 -2.36 12.37
C TYR A 356 -13.60 -2.58 13.78
N ARG A 357 -13.34 -1.49 14.48
CA ARG A 357 -12.90 -1.50 15.88
C ARG A 357 -13.74 -0.58 16.75
N SER A 358 -14.23 -1.09 17.88
CA SER A 358 -15.08 -0.33 18.81
C SER A 358 -14.34 0.78 19.56
N ASP A 359 -13.01 0.65 19.67
CA ASP A 359 -12.13 1.58 20.39
C ASP A 359 -11.53 2.69 19.52
N LYS A 360 -11.75 2.66 18.20
CA LYS A 360 -11.19 3.64 17.24
C LYS A 360 -12.22 4.61 16.69
N ILE A 361 -11.85 5.88 16.59
CA ILE A 361 -12.68 6.95 16.05
C ILE A 361 -12.82 6.79 14.54
N PRO A 362 -14.04 6.70 13.98
CA PRO A 362 -14.22 6.66 12.54
C PRO A 362 -13.89 7.99 11.86
N VAL A 363 -13.15 7.92 10.76
CA VAL A 363 -12.92 9.03 9.83
C VAL A 363 -13.46 8.60 8.46
N VAL A 364 -14.49 9.28 7.98
CA VAL A 364 -15.15 8.94 6.72
C VAL A 364 -14.76 9.93 5.64
N PHE A 365 -14.11 9.43 4.59
CA PHE A 365 -13.74 10.20 3.42
C PHE A 365 -14.81 10.14 2.34
N VAL A 366 -15.20 11.30 1.81
CA VAL A 366 -16.27 11.47 0.82
C VAL A 366 -15.72 12.18 -0.41
N HIS A 367 -15.60 11.46 -1.53
CA HIS A 367 -15.01 11.98 -2.78
C HIS A 367 -15.88 13.04 -3.48
N GLY A 368 -15.29 13.79 -4.41
CA GLY A 368 -15.98 14.79 -5.22
C GLY A 368 -16.63 14.22 -6.49
N LEU A 369 -17.11 15.14 -7.33
CA LEU A 369 -17.71 14.85 -8.65
C LEU A 369 -16.70 14.20 -9.61
N ALA A 370 -17.17 13.32 -10.51
CA ALA A 370 -16.34 12.63 -11.51
C ALA A 370 -15.15 11.85 -10.90
N SER A 371 -15.27 11.43 -9.64
CA SER A 371 -14.19 10.84 -8.86
C SER A 371 -14.60 9.52 -8.21
N SER A 372 -13.70 8.94 -7.42
CA SER A 372 -13.91 7.71 -6.68
C SER A 372 -13.18 7.75 -5.33
N PRO A 373 -13.50 6.83 -4.40
CA PRO A 373 -12.77 6.63 -3.16
C PRO A 373 -11.24 6.51 -3.29
N PHE A 374 -10.74 6.12 -4.47
CA PHE A 374 -9.32 5.87 -4.68
C PHE A 374 -8.44 7.10 -4.44
N ILE A 375 -8.99 8.32 -4.59
CA ILE A 375 -8.26 9.58 -4.35
C ILE A 375 -7.75 9.72 -2.91
N TRP A 376 -8.36 9.02 -1.95
CA TRP A 376 -8.05 9.17 -0.54
C TRP A 376 -6.89 8.28 -0.09
N PHE A 377 -6.54 7.24 -0.84
CA PHE A 377 -5.56 6.25 -0.40
C PHE A 377 -4.14 6.81 -0.22
N PRO A 378 -3.65 7.75 -1.05
CA PRO A 378 -2.39 8.44 -0.76
C PRO A 378 -2.41 9.13 0.61
N MET A 379 -3.48 9.88 0.94
CA MET A 379 -3.63 10.53 2.24
C MET A 379 -3.73 9.51 3.38
N ILE A 380 -4.55 8.46 3.21
CA ILE A 380 -4.73 7.40 4.22
C ILE A 380 -3.41 6.70 4.51
N ASN A 381 -2.58 6.43 3.49
CA ASN A 381 -1.25 5.85 3.65
C ASN A 381 -0.34 6.75 4.51
N GLU A 382 -0.32 8.05 4.24
CA GLU A 382 0.44 9.01 5.06
C GLU A 382 -0.09 9.11 6.49
N LEU A 383 -1.41 9.12 6.68
CA LEU A 383 -2.03 9.18 8.01
C LEU A 383 -1.74 7.93 8.84
N LEU A 384 -1.73 6.75 8.21
CA LEU A 384 -1.43 5.48 8.88
C LEU A 384 0.06 5.31 9.24
N SER A 385 0.95 6.12 8.65
CA SER A 385 2.35 6.15 9.01
C SER A 385 2.61 6.75 10.41
N ASP A 386 1.68 7.58 10.91
CA ASP A 386 1.80 8.21 12.22
C ASP A 386 1.24 7.31 13.33
N PRO A 387 2.05 6.89 14.32
CA PRO A 387 1.59 6.00 15.38
C PRO A 387 0.41 6.57 16.20
N GLN A 388 0.35 7.88 16.43
CA GLN A 388 -0.70 8.50 17.23
C GLN A 388 -2.05 8.47 16.50
N ILE A 389 -2.03 8.68 15.19
CA ILE A 389 -3.21 8.57 14.35
C ILE A 389 -3.65 7.11 14.26
N LYS A 390 -2.72 6.23 13.93
CA LYS A 390 -2.96 4.80 13.74
C LYS A 390 -3.55 4.12 14.98
N GLU A 391 -3.14 4.52 16.17
CA GLU A 391 -3.68 3.99 17.44
C GLU A 391 -5.16 4.38 17.65
N ARG A 392 -5.57 5.56 17.20
CA ARG A 392 -6.85 6.18 17.60
C ARG A 392 -7.92 6.22 16.51
N TYR A 393 -7.54 6.18 15.24
CA TYR A 393 -8.46 6.36 14.13
C TYR A 393 -8.57 5.11 13.27
N GLN A 394 -9.75 4.92 12.70
CA GLN A 394 -10.01 3.97 11.62
C GLN A 394 -10.59 4.74 10.42
N PHE A 395 -10.12 4.38 9.21
CA PHE A 395 -10.44 5.11 7.99
C PHE A 395 -11.45 4.36 7.14
N TRP A 396 -12.49 5.05 6.72
CA TRP A 396 -13.55 4.55 5.87
C TRP A 396 -13.70 5.45 4.65
N VAL A 397 -14.13 4.88 3.53
CA VAL A 397 -14.36 5.63 2.30
C VAL A 397 -15.80 5.43 1.84
N TYR A 398 -16.47 6.51 1.47
CA TYR A 398 -17.84 6.46 0.96
C TYR A 398 -17.83 6.59 -0.56
N TRP A 399 -18.46 5.63 -1.25
CA TRP A 399 -18.68 5.67 -2.69
C TRP A 399 -20.14 6.04 -2.96
N TYR A 400 -20.34 7.04 -3.82
CA TYR A 400 -21.66 7.39 -4.32
C TYR A 400 -21.63 7.79 -5.80
N PRO A 401 -22.71 7.52 -6.55
CA PRO A 401 -22.80 7.90 -7.96
C PRO A 401 -22.89 9.42 -8.09
N THR A 402 -21.82 10.06 -8.54
CA THR A 402 -21.71 11.52 -8.57
C THR A 402 -22.69 12.22 -9.51
N GLY A 403 -23.26 11.49 -10.48
CA GLY A 403 -24.34 12.00 -11.34
C GLY A 403 -25.71 12.10 -10.65
N SER A 404 -25.90 11.45 -9.48
CA SER A 404 -27.17 11.51 -8.75
C SER A 404 -27.40 12.88 -8.10
N PRO A 405 -28.66 13.32 -7.95
CA PRO A 405 -28.95 14.57 -7.25
C PRO A 405 -28.39 14.60 -5.83
N ILE A 406 -27.81 15.75 -5.45
CA ILE A 406 -27.09 15.92 -4.19
C ILE A 406 -27.99 15.65 -2.98
N SER A 407 -29.26 16.04 -3.04
CA SER A 407 -30.24 15.78 -1.96
C SER A 407 -30.48 14.28 -1.73
N LEU A 408 -30.57 13.50 -2.81
CA LEU A 408 -30.70 12.05 -2.75
C LEU A 408 -29.43 11.42 -2.18
N SER A 409 -28.26 11.75 -2.74
CA SER A 409 -26.98 11.22 -2.25
C SER A 409 -26.73 11.58 -0.78
N GLY A 410 -27.13 12.77 -0.36
CA GLY A 410 -27.04 13.19 1.05
C GLY A 410 -27.97 12.40 1.95
N ALA A 411 -29.23 12.17 1.56
CA ALA A 411 -30.14 11.33 2.33
C ALA A 411 -29.62 9.89 2.48
N GLU A 412 -29.10 9.34 1.40
CA GLU A 412 -28.55 7.98 1.36
C GLU A 412 -27.27 7.84 2.19
N PHE A 413 -26.42 8.86 2.17
CA PHE A 413 -25.25 8.90 3.04
C PHE A 413 -25.66 8.92 4.51
N ARG A 414 -26.65 9.75 4.87
CA ARG A 414 -27.20 9.81 6.23
C ARG A 414 -27.75 8.46 6.70
N GLU A 415 -28.55 7.82 5.84
CA GLU A 415 -29.10 6.48 6.09
C GLU A 415 -27.99 5.45 6.29
N THR A 416 -26.94 5.51 5.47
CA THR A 416 -25.76 4.65 5.58
C THR A 416 -25.08 4.81 6.94
N LEU A 417 -24.88 6.06 7.40
CA LEU A 417 -24.28 6.33 8.71
C LEU A 417 -25.13 5.80 9.88
N TYR A 418 -26.45 5.98 9.83
CA TYR A 418 -27.35 5.43 10.86
C TYR A 418 -27.43 3.90 10.82
N ASP A 419 -27.40 3.30 9.64
CA ASP A 419 -27.39 1.85 9.48
C ASP A 419 -26.09 1.24 10.02
N LEU A 420 -24.93 1.86 9.74
CA LEU A 420 -23.66 1.48 10.37
C LEU A 420 -23.72 1.47 11.88
N ARG A 421 -24.34 2.50 12.49
CA ARG A 421 -24.51 2.53 13.95
C ARG A 421 -25.36 1.36 14.43
N LYS A 422 -26.46 1.04 13.74
CA LYS A 422 -27.33 -0.10 14.08
C LYS A 422 -26.60 -1.44 13.96
N VAL A 423 -25.76 -1.61 12.94
CA VAL A 423 -25.05 -2.87 12.69
C VAL A 423 -23.89 -3.07 13.66
N TYR A 424 -23.08 -2.04 13.89
CA TYR A 424 -21.82 -2.18 14.64
C TYR A 424 -21.89 -1.73 16.10
N ASP A 425 -22.83 -0.86 16.47
CA ASP A 425 -23.02 -0.43 17.86
C ASP A 425 -24.51 -0.14 18.18
N PRO A 426 -25.38 -1.18 18.13
CA PRO A 426 -26.82 -1.04 18.35
C PRO A 426 -27.17 -0.54 19.76
N LYS A 427 -26.33 -0.86 20.76
CA LYS A 427 -26.52 -0.46 22.16
C LYS A 427 -25.97 0.92 22.50
N LYS A 428 -25.24 1.54 21.56
CA LYS A 428 -24.60 2.84 21.72
C LYS A 428 -23.51 2.88 22.81
N GLU A 429 -22.70 1.84 22.88
CA GLU A 429 -21.64 1.68 23.89
C GLU A 429 -20.26 2.12 23.36
N HIS A 430 -20.08 2.20 22.04
CA HIS A 430 -18.79 2.50 21.42
C HIS A 430 -18.54 4.01 21.40
N LYS A 431 -18.00 4.54 22.51
CA LYS A 431 -17.70 5.97 22.70
C LYS A 431 -16.87 6.59 21.56
N ALA A 432 -15.99 5.81 20.94
CA ALA A 432 -15.18 6.30 19.82
C ALA A 432 -16.01 6.56 18.56
N PHE A 433 -17.09 5.81 18.34
CA PHE A 433 -18.03 6.03 17.25
C PHE A 433 -18.74 7.38 17.38
N ASP A 434 -19.02 7.82 18.61
CA ASP A 434 -19.65 9.11 18.93
C ASP A 434 -18.74 10.34 18.73
N LYS A 435 -17.52 10.12 18.24
CA LYS A 435 -16.53 11.15 17.92
C LYS A 435 -16.21 11.19 16.42
N MET A 436 -17.07 10.67 15.55
CA MET A 436 -16.80 10.54 14.11
C MET A 436 -16.39 11.86 13.45
N VAL A 437 -15.44 11.76 12.52
CA VAL A 437 -14.96 12.87 11.67
C VAL A 437 -15.35 12.60 10.22
N LEU A 438 -15.85 13.62 9.53
CA LEU A 438 -16.08 13.57 8.08
C LEU A 438 -15.00 14.38 7.35
N VAL A 439 -14.49 13.88 6.24
CA VAL A 439 -13.55 14.59 5.35
C VAL A 439 -14.14 14.57 3.95
N GLY A 440 -14.52 15.73 3.43
CA GLY A 440 -15.18 15.83 2.14
C GLY A 440 -14.40 16.69 1.17
N HIS A 441 -14.16 16.16 -0.04
CA HIS A 441 -13.59 16.93 -1.15
C HIS A 441 -14.69 17.40 -2.10
N SER A 442 -14.64 18.67 -2.51
CA SER A 442 -15.53 19.23 -3.52
C SER A 442 -17.01 18.91 -3.22
N MET A 443 -17.76 18.29 -4.13
CA MET A 443 -19.15 17.88 -3.90
C MET A 443 -19.33 16.92 -2.70
N GLY A 444 -18.32 16.11 -2.37
CA GLY A 444 -18.34 15.27 -1.17
C GLY A 444 -18.29 16.08 0.14
N GLY A 445 -17.72 17.28 0.09
CA GLY A 445 -17.81 18.27 1.16
C GLY A 445 -19.23 18.79 1.35
N ILE A 446 -20.01 18.94 0.29
CA ILE A 446 -21.43 19.31 0.37
C ILE A 446 -22.25 18.20 1.05
N LEU A 447 -22.02 16.93 0.67
CA LEU A 447 -22.67 15.81 1.36
C LEU A 447 -22.29 15.76 2.84
N SER A 448 -21.01 15.98 3.15
CA SER A 448 -20.53 16.04 4.54
C SER A 448 -21.17 17.19 5.32
N LYS A 449 -21.34 18.36 4.69
CA LYS A 449 -22.01 19.53 5.28
C LYS A 449 -23.46 19.20 5.64
N MET A 450 -24.20 18.51 4.76
CA MET A 450 -25.58 18.09 5.03
C MET A 450 -25.72 17.15 6.23
N MET A 451 -24.63 16.47 6.65
CA MET A 451 -24.65 15.61 7.85
C MET A 451 -24.50 16.42 9.14
N VAL A 452 -24.07 17.68 9.05
CA VAL A 452 -23.75 18.51 10.21
C VAL A 452 -24.53 19.81 10.25
N THR A 453 -25.45 20.02 9.31
CA THR A 453 -26.40 21.15 9.28
C THR A 453 -27.81 20.68 9.55
N ARG A 454 -28.66 21.61 9.97
CA ARG A 454 -30.11 21.42 10.04
C ARG A 454 -30.73 21.89 8.72
N SER A 455 -31.74 21.18 8.25
CA SER A 455 -32.56 21.55 7.09
C SER A 455 -34.03 21.28 7.38
N ARG A 456 -34.91 22.15 6.89
CA ARG A 456 -36.36 22.02 7.03
C ARG A 456 -37.00 22.17 5.66
N LYS A 457 -37.98 21.32 5.34
CA LYS A 457 -38.69 21.35 4.04
C LYS A 457 -39.33 22.71 3.74
N GLU A 458 -39.70 23.46 4.77
CA GLU A 458 -40.26 24.80 4.67
C GLU A 458 -39.30 25.79 3.99
N ASP A 459 -38.00 25.72 4.29
CA ASP A 459 -36.98 26.59 3.68
C ASP A 459 -36.86 26.31 2.16
N TRP A 460 -36.99 25.04 1.77
CA TRP A 460 -36.97 24.61 0.38
C TRP A 460 -38.21 25.05 -0.38
N MET A 461 -39.40 24.90 0.23
CA MET A 461 -40.64 25.39 -0.36
C MET A 461 -40.63 26.91 -0.51
N GLN A 462 -40.13 27.63 0.50
CA GLN A 462 -39.99 29.09 0.44
C GLN A 462 -39.04 29.52 -0.68
N ALA A 463 -37.86 28.90 -0.78
CA ALA A 463 -36.88 29.20 -1.84
C ALA A 463 -37.43 28.86 -3.24
N ALA A 464 -38.30 27.84 -3.33
CA ALA A 464 -39.01 27.43 -4.53
C ALA A 464 -40.29 28.25 -4.81
N LYS A 465 -40.70 29.15 -3.90
CA LYS A 465 -41.97 29.90 -3.94
C LYS A 465 -43.21 28.99 -4.02
N VAL A 466 -43.19 27.85 -3.34
CA VAL A 466 -44.30 26.89 -3.28
C VAL A 466 -45.11 27.09 -2.00
N ASP A 467 -46.43 27.23 -2.14
CA ASP A 467 -47.34 27.37 -1.00
C ASP A 467 -47.45 26.08 -0.16
N SER A 468 -47.40 26.23 1.17
CA SER A 468 -47.50 25.11 2.12
C SER A 468 -48.78 24.26 2.00
N SER A 469 -49.89 24.83 1.54
CA SER A 469 -51.13 24.11 1.27
C SER A 469 -50.97 23.05 0.18
N LYS A 470 -50.08 23.28 -0.80
CA LYS A 470 -49.78 22.30 -1.85
C LYS A 470 -49.05 21.07 -1.31
N PHE A 471 -48.26 21.22 -0.25
CA PHE A 471 -47.63 20.07 0.43
C PHE A 471 -48.67 19.15 1.05
N VAL A 472 -49.72 19.70 1.67
CA VAL A 472 -50.81 18.91 2.29
C VAL A 472 -51.53 18.06 1.24
N SER A 473 -51.67 18.57 0.01
CA SER A 473 -52.30 17.85 -1.10
C SER A 473 -51.43 16.77 -1.74
N LEU A 474 -50.15 16.64 -1.36
CA LEU A 474 -49.27 15.63 -1.95
C LEU A 474 -49.66 14.21 -1.48
N PRO A 475 -49.52 13.19 -2.36
CA PRO A 475 -49.55 11.79 -1.98
C PRO A 475 -48.56 11.47 -0.84
N ASP A 476 -48.92 10.52 0.03
CA ASP A 476 -48.15 10.20 1.24
C ASP A 476 -46.72 9.67 0.95
N ASP A 477 -46.55 8.93 -0.14
CA ASP A 477 -45.25 8.48 -0.62
C ASP A 477 -44.35 9.66 -1.01
N LEU A 478 -44.92 10.67 -1.68
CA LEU A 478 -44.19 11.86 -2.09
C LEU A 478 -43.85 12.77 -0.89
N LYS A 479 -44.76 12.89 0.08
CA LYS A 479 -44.49 13.58 1.35
C LYS A 479 -43.31 12.94 2.09
N LYS A 480 -43.26 11.60 2.14
CA LYS A 480 -42.16 10.86 2.78
C LYS A 480 -40.82 11.13 2.09
N GLU A 481 -40.76 11.12 0.75
CA GLU A 481 -39.53 11.44 0.02
C GLU A 481 -39.11 12.92 0.22
N MET A 482 -40.05 13.86 0.21
CA MET A 482 -39.73 15.27 0.53
C MET A 482 -39.12 15.43 1.93
N ILE A 483 -39.71 14.78 2.93
CA ILE A 483 -39.18 14.79 4.30
C ILE A 483 -37.78 14.16 4.32
N ARG A 484 -37.63 12.98 3.71
CA ARG A 484 -36.35 12.26 3.62
C ARG A 484 -35.22 13.10 3.02
N PHE A 485 -35.50 13.88 1.98
CA PHE A 485 -34.50 14.69 1.28
C PHE A 485 -34.19 16.02 1.94
N PHE A 486 -35.19 16.68 2.52
CA PHE A 486 -35.10 18.10 2.87
C PHE A 486 -35.32 18.42 4.35
N ASP A 487 -35.84 17.47 5.14
CA ASP A 487 -36.12 17.67 6.56
C ASP A 487 -35.24 16.76 7.41
N TYR A 488 -34.17 17.32 7.98
CA TYR A 488 -33.18 16.57 8.74
C TYR A 488 -32.44 17.42 9.78
N ASP A 489 -31.96 16.74 10.82
CA ASP A 489 -31.05 17.29 11.83
C ASP A 489 -29.62 16.75 11.64
N PRO A 490 -28.61 17.43 12.21
CA PRO A 490 -27.24 16.91 12.24
C PRO A 490 -27.16 15.48 12.78
N VAL A 491 -26.29 14.68 12.18
CA VAL A 491 -26.00 13.31 12.62
C VAL A 491 -25.29 13.37 13.98
N PRO A 492 -25.89 12.83 15.06
CA PRO A 492 -25.50 13.17 16.42
C PRO A 492 -24.11 12.65 16.83
N PHE A 493 -23.62 11.60 16.17
CA PHE A 493 -22.31 11.00 16.43
C PHE A 493 -21.18 11.58 15.57
N VAL A 494 -21.48 12.49 14.63
CA VAL A 494 -20.47 13.27 13.90
C VAL A 494 -20.12 14.50 14.73
N LYS A 495 -18.83 14.71 15.02
CA LYS A 495 -18.36 15.80 15.89
C LYS A 495 -17.42 16.79 15.23
N ARG A 496 -16.90 16.45 14.05
CA ARG A 496 -16.02 17.33 13.28
C ARG A 496 -16.14 17.07 11.78
N VAL A 497 -15.99 18.11 10.97
CA VAL A 497 -15.91 17.99 9.51
C VAL A 497 -14.71 18.78 8.96
N ILE A 498 -14.04 18.22 7.95
CA ILE A 498 -12.94 18.88 7.23
C ILE A 498 -13.39 19.04 5.77
N PHE A 499 -13.54 20.28 5.33
CA PHE A 499 -13.88 20.60 3.94
C PHE A 499 -12.60 20.84 3.15
N ILE A 500 -12.50 20.19 1.99
CA ILE A 500 -11.38 20.35 1.07
C ILE A 500 -11.95 20.83 -0.27
N ALA A 501 -11.59 22.03 -0.72
CA ALA A 501 -12.03 22.61 -1.99
C ALA A 501 -13.56 22.52 -2.22
N THR A 502 -14.36 22.75 -1.18
CA THR A 502 -15.81 22.49 -1.21
C THR A 502 -16.59 23.70 -1.72
N PRO A 503 -17.42 23.59 -2.79
CA PRO A 503 -18.16 24.73 -3.35
C PRO A 503 -19.43 25.04 -2.56
N HIS A 504 -19.30 25.53 -1.31
CA HIS A 504 -20.44 25.75 -0.43
C HIS A 504 -21.49 26.69 -1.03
N LYS A 505 -21.08 27.72 -1.77
CA LYS A 505 -21.99 28.68 -2.43
C LYS A 505 -22.12 28.43 -3.94
N GLY A 506 -21.79 27.21 -4.38
CA GLY A 506 -21.82 26.82 -5.79
C GLY A 506 -20.58 27.22 -6.58
N SER A 507 -20.49 26.81 -7.83
CA SER A 507 -19.34 27.11 -8.70
C SER A 507 -19.81 27.42 -10.12
N THR A 508 -19.13 28.37 -10.78
CA THR A 508 -19.18 28.55 -12.23
C THR A 508 -18.17 27.58 -12.83
N LEU A 509 -18.65 26.39 -13.19
CA LEU A 509 -17.86 25.25 -13.68
C LEU A 509 -16.94 25.68 -14.84
N ALA A 510 -15.64 25.35 -14.77
CA ALA A 510 -14.67 25.62 -15.85
C ALA A 510 -14.86 24.66 -17.05
N GLU A 511 -14.41 25.06 -18.25
CA GLU A 511 -14.56 24.29 -19.51
C GLU A 511 -14.08 22.82 -19.40
N GLY A 512 -12.94 22.58 -18.73
CA GLY A 512 -12.41 21.22 -18.53
C GLY A 512 -13.23 20.36 -17.55
N PHE A 513 -13.82 20.99 -16.53
CA PHE A 513 -14.69 20.33 -15.55
C PHE A 513 -16.05 20.00 -16.15
N LEU A 514 -16.63 20.91 -16.95
CA LEU A 514 -17.86 20.68 -17.71
C LEU A 514 -17.76 19.45 -18.63
N GLY A 515 -16.62 19.26 -19.29
CA GLY A 515 -16.37 18.07 -20.12
C GLY A 515 -16.23 16.75 -19.34
N ALA A 516 -15.77 16.78 -18.09
CA ALA A 516 -15.78 15.61 -17.20
C ALA A 516 -17.20 15.29 -16.71
N VAL A 517 -17.99 16.33 -16.46
CA VAL A 517 -19.38 16.23 -16.01
C VAL A 517 -20.31 15.67 -17.08
N ALA A 518 -20.21 16.15 -18.33
CA ALA A 518 -21.10 15.74 -19.42
C ALA A 518 -21.06 14.23 -19.72
N ARG A 519 -20.04 13.52 -19.21
CA ARG A 519 -19.85 12.08 -19.38
C ARG A 519 -20.48 11.23 -18.25
N LEU A 520 -20.99 11.83 -17.18
CA LEU A 520 -21.54 11.14 -16.01
C LEU A 520 -23.03 10.84 -16.19
N LEU A 521 -23.35 9.77 -16.91
CA LEU A 521 -24.71 9.23 -16.96
C LEU A 521 -24.88 8.15 -15.89
N PHE A 522 -25.84 8.35 -14.98
CA PHE A 522 -26.24 7.32 -14.01
C PHE A 522 -27.73 7.01 -14.18
N VAL A 523 -28.08 5.73 -14.25
CA VAL A 523 -29.47 5.28 -14.38
C VAL A 523 -30.04 5.03 -12.99
N LEU A 524 -30.96 5.91 -12.56
CA LEU A 524 -31.72 5.68 -11.33
C LEU A 524 -32.80 4.61 -11.55
N PRO A 525 -33.11 3.78 -10.53
CA PRO A 525 -34.22 2.84 -10.61
C PRO A 525 -35.53 3.56 -10.94
N LYS A 526 -36.37 3.00 -11.82
CA LYS A 526 -37.61 3.65 -12.30
C LYS A 526 -38.47 4.22 -11.17
N GLY A 527 -38.62 3.52 -10.05
CA GLY A 527 -39.41 4.01 -8.90
C GLY A 527 -38.78 5.23 -8.22
N VAL A 528 -37.46 5.22 -8.00
CA VAL A 528 -36.72 6.34 -7.39
C VAL A 528 -36.73 7.54 -8.34
N ALA A 529 -36.45 7.32 -9.62
CA ALA A 529 -36.48 8.36 -10.66
C ALA A 529 -37.87 9.01 -10.75
N THR A 530 -38.93 8.20 -10.77
CA THR A 530 -40.32 8.69 -10.85
C THR A 530 -40.69 9.56 -9.64
N ASN A 531 -40.36 9.12 -8.43
CA ASN A 531 -40.69 9.89 -7.23
C ASN A 531 -39.85 11.15 -7.10
N MET A 532 -38.56 11.05 -7.43
CA MET A 532 -37.66 12.20 -7.41
C MET A 532 -38.02 13.25 -8.46
N GLY A 533 -38.38 12.84 -9.69
CA GLY A 533 -38.90 13.73 -10.73
C GLY A 533 -40.17 14.45 -10.26
N LYS A 534 -41.09 13.76 -9.58
CA LYS A 534 -42.27 14.39 -8.95
C LYS A 534 -41.90 15.40 -7.87
N VAL A 535 -40.93 15.11 -7.00
CA VAL A 535 -40.45 16.04 -5.96
C VAL A 535 -39.82 17.29 -6.58
N PHE A 536 -38.94 17.11 -7.57
CA PHE A 536 -38.31 18.24 -8.25
C PHE A 536 -39.33 19.08 -9.02
N ARG A 537 -40.22 18.44 -9.77
CA ARG A 537 -41.30 19.13 -10.47
C ARG A 537 -42.13 19.97 -9.50
N PHE A 538 -42.47 19.44 -8.33
CA PHE A 538 -43.18 20.19 -7.29
C PHE A 538 -42.44 21.47 -6.85
N LEU A 539 -41.10 21.43 -6.74
CA LEU A 539 -40.26 22.59 -6.38
C LEU A 539 -39.96 23.54 -7.54
N THR A 540 -40.31 23.20 -8.79
CA THR A 540 -40.00 24.01 -9.99
C THR A 540 -41.24 24.53 -10.73
N LEU A 541 -42.44 24.40 -10.14
CA LEU A 541 -43.76 24.68 -10.74
C LEU A 541 -44.02 26.11 -11.30
N GLU A 542 -43.01 26.98 -11.43
CA GLU A 542 -43.11 28.28 -12.13
C GLU A 542 -42.66 28.25 -13.61
N LYS A 543 -42.17 27.12 -14.15
CA LYS A 543 -41.87 27.01 -15.60
C LYS A 543 -42.92 26.16 -16.33
N THR A 544 -43.46 26.75 -17.40
CA THR A 544 -44.50 26.22 -18.29
C THR A 544 -44.22 24.80 -18.80
N GLU A 545 -45.30 24.08 -19.12
CA GLU A 545 -45.36 22.68 -19.56
C GLU A 545 -44.50 22.32 -20.79
N ASP A 546 -43.89 23.29 -21.48
CA ASP A 546 -43.12 23.08 -22.72
C ASP A 546 -41.60 23.08 -22.57
N SER A 547 -41.06 23.21 -21.35
CA SER A 547 -39.61 23.06 -21.17
C SER A 547 -39.27 21.61 -20.80
N PHE A 548 -39.10 20.77 -21.83
CA PHE A 548 -38.36 19.51 -21.75
C PHE A 548 -36.87 19.82 -21.52
N VAL A 549 -36.54 20.50 -20.41
CA VAL A 549 -35.16 20.57 -19.92
C VAL A 549 -34.91 19.20 -19.30
N PRO A 550 -33.97 18.40 -19.81
CA PRO A 550 -33.68 17.08 -19.26
C PRO A 550 -33.51 17.20 -17.74
N GLU A 551 -34.30 16.42 -17.01
CA GLU A 551 -34.36 16.42 -15.55
C GLU A 551 -32.95 16.21 -14.96
N THR A 552 -32.38 17.30 -14.45
CA THR A 552 -31.49 17.41 -13.28
C THR A 552 -30.35 16.40 -13.17
N TYR A 553 -29.19 16.76 -13.71
CA TYR A 553 -27.92 16.17 -13.29
C TYR A 553 -27.56 16.70 -11.89
N GLY A 554 -26.89 15.90 -11.04
CA GLY A 554 -26.42 16.35 -9.72
C GLY A 554 -25.57 17.62 -9.74
N VAL A 555 -25.01 17.96 -10.90
CA VAL A 555 -24.15 19.12 -11.14
C VAL A 555 -24.92 20.43 -11.31
N ASP A 556 -26.15 20.40 -11.81
CA ASP A 556 -26.98 21.61 -11.94
C ASP A 556 -27.29 22.22 -10.57
N SER A 557 -27.33 21.38 -9.53
CA SER A 557 -27.47 21.78 -8.13
C SER A 557 -26.24 22.52 -7.58
N LEU A 558 -25.09 22.47 -8.27
CA LEU A 558 -23.89 23.24 -7.90
C LEU A 558 -23.90 24.66 -8.51
N SER A 559 -24.88 25.00 -9.36
CA SER A 559 -25.06 26.36 -9.83
C SER A 559 -25.39 27.29 -8.66
N PRO A 560 -24.74 28.47 -8.54
CA PRO A 560 -25.08 29.46 -7.52
C PRO A 560 -26.55 29.90 -7.52
N GLN A 561 -27.25 29.75 -8.65
CA GLN A 561 -28.65 30.13 -8.81
C GLN A 561 -29.65 29.01 -8.50
N SER A 562 -29.17 27.79 -8.26
CA SER A 562 -30.01 26.64 -7.93
C SER A 562 -30.75 26.84 -6.61
N ILE A 563 -31.93 26.21 -6.47
CA ILE A 563 -32.66 26.18 -5.20
C ILE A 563 -31.79 25.53 -4.11
N PHE A 564 -31.02 24.51 -4.47
CA PHE A 564 -30.11 23.81 -3.56
C PHE A 564 -29.13 24.78 -2.88
N ILE A 565 -28.40 25.59 -3.67
CA ILE A 565 -27.43 26.55 -3.11
C ILE A 565 -28.13 27.70 -2.38
N LYS A 566 -29.30 28.16 -2.85
CA LYS A 566 -30.06 29.21 -2.14
C LYS A 566 -30.43 28.80 -0.72
N VAL A 567 -30.78 27.53 -0.51
CA VAL A 567 -31.13 27.01 0.82
C VAL A 567 -29.89 26.64 1.63
N THR A 568 -28.92 25.94 1.01
CA THR A 568 -27.82 25.31 1.75
C THR A 568 -26.54 26.13 1.80
N GLY A 569 -26.40 27.15 0.95
CA GLY A 569 -25.14 27.86 0.73
C GLY A 569 -24.59 28.50 1.99
N ASN A 570 -25.46 29.20 2.71
CA ASN A 570 -25.12 29.89 3.96
C ASN A 570 -25.38 29.03 5.22
N ALA A 571 -25.84 27.78 5.08
CA ALA A 571 -26.04 26.91 6.22
C ALA A 571 -24.69 26.68 6.93
N ARG A 572 -24.65 26.92 8.25
CA ARG A 572 -23.42 26.77 9.04
C ARG A 572 -23.39 25.40 9.73
N PRO A 573 -22.27 24.66 9.70
CA PRO A 573 -22.10 23.44 10.47
C PRO A 573 -22.40 23.66 11.96
N GLN A 574 -23.13 22.74 12.58
CA GLN A 574 -23.43 22.73 14.02
C GLN A 574 -22.39 21.94 14.84
N VAL A 575 -21.26 21.61 14.21
CA VAL A 575 -20.13 20.92 14.80
C VAL A 575 -18.86 21.68 14.41
N LYS A 576 -17.72 21.34 15.05
CA LYS A 576 -16.43 21.94 14.71
C LYS A 576 -16.08 21.65 13.26
N PHE A 577 -15.57 22.64 12.54
CA PHE A 577 -15.20 22.45 11.14
C PHE A 577 -13.93 23.20 10.75
N HIS A 578 -13.32 22.73 9.66
CA HIS A 578 -12.11 23.30 9.07
C HIS A 578 -12.26 23.38 7.56
N SER A 579 -11.53 24.30 6.95
CA SER A 579 -11.49 24.48 5.50
C SER A 579 -10.07 24.39 4.97
N ILE A 580 -9.87 23.63 3.90
CA ILE A 580 -8.62 23.58 3.14
C ILE A 580 -8.96 23.99 1.71
N ILE A 581 -8.48 25.14 1.27
CA ILE A 581 -8.89 25.80 0.04
C ILE A 581 -7.70 25.87 -0.93
N GLY A 582 -7.93 25.49 -2.19
CA GLY A 582 -6.90 25.58 -3.23
C GLY A 582 -6.71 27.01 -3.72
N ASN A 583 -5.48 27.36 -4.05
CA ASN A 583 -5.14 28.60 -4.74
C ASN A 583 -4.20 28.31 -5.92
N SER A 584 -4.74 28.34 -7.12
CA SER A 584 -4.01 28.04 -8.36
C SER A 584 -3.02 29.13 -8.77
N ARG A 585 -3.15 30.36 -8.21
CA ARG A 585 -2.28 31.50 -8.52
C ARG A 585 -1.82 32.16 -7.22
N LEU A 586 -0.69 31.69 -6.70
CA LEU A 586 0.07 32.37 -5.64
C LEU A 586 0.54 33.75 -6.14
N ARG A 587 -0.31 34.80 -6.08
CA ARG A 587 0.12 36.22 -6.04
C ARG A 587 -1.01 37.23 -5.80
N ASP A 588 -2.26 36.95 -6.20
CA ASP A 588 -3.34 37.95 -6.09
C ASP A 588 -4.44 37.50 -5.11
N LEU A 589 -4.57 38.19 -3.97
CA LEU A 589 -5.64 37.97 -2.98
C LEU A 589 -7.03 38.23 -3.57
N ASP A 590 -7.12 39.08 -4.59
CA ASP A 590 -8.38 39.47 -5.22
C ASP A 590 -9.02 38.35 -6.03
N TRP A 591 -8.26 37.30 -6.42
CA TRP A 591 -8.72 36.19 -7.26
C TRP A 591 -8.30 34.81 -6.75
N ILE A 592 -8.45 34.54 -5.45
CA ILE A 592 -8.21 33.20 -4.89
C ILE A 592 -9.25 32.22 -5.44
N ASN A 593 -8.81 31.26 -6.24
CA ASN A 593 -9.60 30.13 -6.72
C ASN A 593 -8.70 28.93 -7.04
N ASP A 594 -9.28 27.74 -7.05
CA ASP A 594 -8.58 26.49 -7.34
C ASP A 594 -8.74 26.03 -8.80
N SER A 595 -9.04 26.94 -9.74
CA SER A 595 -9.47 26.70 -11.13
C SER A 595 -10.91 26.22 -11.33
N VAL A 596 -11.62 25.80 -10.27
CA VAL A 596 -13.03 25.35 -10.35
C VAL A 596 -13.90 26.10 -9.33
N VAL A 597 -13.42 26.30 -8.12
CA VAL A 597 -14.15 26.87 -6.99
C VAL A 597 -13.43 28.13 -6.51
N SER A 598 -14.18 29.22 -6.38
CA SER A 598 -13.67 30.46 -5.79
C SER A 598 -13.48 30.33 -4.28
N TYR A 599 -12.63 31.17 -3.71
CA TYR A 599 -12.50 31.31 -2.27
C TYR A 599 -13.84 31.66 -1.61
N ASP A 600 -14.58 32.63 -2.14
CA ASP A 600 -15.89 33.03 -1.61
C ASP A 600 -16.88 31.87 -1.49
N SER A 601 -16.83 30.93 -2.43
CA SER A 601 -17.66 29.73 -2.40
C SER A 601 -17.11 28.68 -1.46
N SER A 602 -15.79 28.56 -1.33
CA SER A 602 -15.13 27.63 -0.41
C SER A 602 -15.13 28.09 1.05
N HIS A 603 -15.38 29.37 1.28
CA HIS A 603 -15.33 30.00 2.59
C HIS A 603 -16.68 29.97 3.31
N ILE A 604 -16.65 29.59 4.59
CA ILE A 604 -17.76 29.71 5.55
C ILE A 604 -17.21 30.30 6.86
N ASP A 605 -17.84 31.35 7.37
CA ASP A 605 -17.49 31.95 8.66
C ASP A 605 -17.58 30.94 9.81
N GLY A 606 -16.59 30.99 10.71
CA GLY A 606 -16.58 30.21 11.96
C GLY A 606 -15.80 28.91 11.90
N ALA A 607 -14.99 28.68 10.86
CA ALA A 607 -14.05 27.57 10.81
C ALA A 607 -13.01 27.68 11.95
N GLU A 608 -12.67 26.56 12.60
CA GLU A 608 -11.60 26.52 13.61
C GLU A 608 -10.21 26.67 12.98
N SER A 609 -10.04 26.25 11.72
CA SER A 609 -8.89 26.62 10.89
C SER A 609 -9.28 26.72 9.41
N GLU A 610 -8.56 27.56 8.69
CA GLU A 610 -8.62 27.67 7.24
C GLU A 610 -7.20 27.69 6.67
N LEU A 611 -6.88 26.76 5.77
CA LEU A 611 -5.58 26.65 5.13
C LEU A 611 -5.70 26.88 3.62
N LEU A 612 -4.89 27.81 3.10
CA LEU A 612 -4.72 27.99 1.66
C LEU A 612 -3.58 27.10 1.15
N VAL A 613 -3.84 26.26 0.16
CA VAL A 613 -2.87 25.34 -0.44
C VAL A 613 -2.60 25.77 -1.89
N PRO A 614 -1.33 26.02 -2.27
CA PRO A 614 -0.95 26.28 -3.65
C PRO A 614 -1.26 25.09 -4.55
N SER A 615 -2.41 25.12 -5.23
CA SER A 615 -2.94 23.98 -5.96
C SER A 615 -4.13 24.37 -6.83
N GLU A 616 -4.35 23.61 -7.90
CA GLU A 616 -5.64 23.54 -8.59
C GLU A 616 -6.64 22.70 -7.77
N HIS A 617 -7.79 22.35 -8.34
CA HIS A 617 -8.91 21.74 -7.61
C HIS A 617 -8.60 20.37 -6.96
N SER A 618 -7.52 19.70 -7.37
CA SER A 618 -7.03 18.45 -6.75
C SER A 618 -6.26 18.68 -5.45
N VAL A 619 -6.75 19.58 -4.60
CA VAL A 619 -6.14 20.00 -3.33
C VAL A 619 -5.93 18.80 -2.39
N GLN A 620 -6.84 17.83 -2.44
CA GLN A 620 -6.80 16.60 -1.63
C GLN A 620 -5.62 15.68 -1.96
N ASN A 621 -4.85 15.93 -3.03
CA ASN A 621 -3.68 15.11 -3.40
C ASN A 621 -2.34 15.74 -2.95
N HIS A 622 -2.36 16.86 -2.24
CA HIS A 622 -1.17 17.63 -1.90
C HIS A 622 -0.73 17.40 -0.45
N ILE A 623 0.59 17.30 -0.23
CA ILE A 623 1.19 17.05 1.09
C ILE A 623 0.76 18.08 2.16
N PRO A 624 0.69 19.40 1.89
CA PRO A 624 0.17 20.36 2.87
C PRO A 624 -1.24 20.02 3.37
N THR A 625 -2.11 19.52 2.49
CA THR A 625 -3.46 19.07 2.85
C THR A 625 -3.40 17.86 3.78
N PHE A 626 -2.52 16.89 3.51
CA PHE A 626 -2.34 15.71 4.36
C PHE A 626 -1.89 16.10 5.77
N LEU A 627 -0.94 17.04 5.87
CA LEU A 627 -0.41 17.52 7.13
C LEU A 627 -1.46 18.29 7.93
N GLU A 628 -2.32 19.07 7.28
CA GLU A 628 -3.42 19.77 7.96
C GLU A 628 -4.50 18.81 8.45
N VAL A 629 -4.91 17.83 7.64
CA VAL A 629 -5.82 16.76 8.10
C VAL A 629 -5.20 16.02 9.29
N LYS A 630 -3.92 15.66 9.23
CA LYS A 630 -3.19 15.05 10.34
C LYS A 630 -3.25 15.93 11.61
N ARG A 631 -2.93 17.22 11.50
CA ARG A 631 -2.98 18.17 12.62
C ARG A 631 -4.37 18.22 13.25
N ILE A 632 -5.41 18.31 12.43
CA ILE A 632 -6.81 18.35 12.87
C ILE A 632 -7.20 17.06 13.59
N LEU A 633 -6.81 15.89 13.07
CA LEU A 633 -7.06 14.61 13.73
C LEU A 633 -6.33 14.53 15.08
N ILE A 634 -5.07 14.93 15.17
CA ILE A 634 -4.34 14.96 16.46
C ILE A 634 -5.04 15.90 17.46
N GLU A 635 -5.54 17.05 17.03
CA GLU A 635 -6.30 17.97 17.89
C GLU A 635 -7.61 17.33 18.37
N HIS A 636 -8.32 16.63 17.48
CA HIS A 636 -9.60 15.98 17.79
C HIS A 636 -9.46 14.87 18.83
N ARG A 637 -8.31 14.17 18.87
CA ARG A 637 -8.01 13.14 19.87
C ARG A 637 -8.03 13.68 21.30
N SER A 638 -7.52 14.89 21.48
CA SER A 638 -7.21 15.46 22.81
C SER A 638 -8.44 15.94 23.58
N LYS A 639 -9.64 15.72 23.03
CA LYS A 639 -10.95 16.12 23.53
C LYS A 639 -11.89 14.90 23.43
#